data_AF-A0A952Q732-F1
#
_entry.id   AF-A0A952Q732-F1
#
_cell.length_a   1.000
_cell.length_b   1.000
_cell.length_c   1.000
_cell.angle_alpha   90.00
_cell.angle_beta   90.00
_cell.angle_gamma   90.00
#
_symmetry.space_group_name_H-M   'P 1'
#
loop_
_entity.id
_entity.type
_entity.pdbx_description
1 polymer ?
#
loop_
_entity_poly.entity_id
_entity_poly.type
_entity_poly.pdbx_seq_one_letter_code
_entity_poly.pdbx_strand_id
1 'polypeptide(L)'
;MSAPTGAATRGSAQQWSDSAIAHLLDNATCPVCGIGSLQKAHCPHCGADLSGSIGLELWNVSTEAATALKKRETVLARVPRTVSQQAAPLASEPSPATGPSASAAAPLANPRSSATVQSVLATAGAGLFAISAIVFTFFNPELSDRVLRSVIIGLVTLVFLGGAWWLARRRLQFSAEAVGALGMVFVALDVYAIAETTPASLSPWLYAAVGTLVSAAVMATLSVLVRIRTWLWTSLLGLAAVPAMLGYAGGTVLAATYGHLGTAFAGLALIELTRAVAQRFDGRLRVDTVTITVVQIVAVVTALTQLPGVAFGTATESWLGICTILAATSVLGVFAARNPARGLWSFLAGAAGVAAVAGLPFALDLSAQGWWEWYFPLSAAAGAAALLVLGSLIPTPASIDRLWFSAGTIGLAVISVVATAVGALQIGAAQVLGSLSGFDLVGRALGTDHVVAVGVGLAAAATGFGAFAVTALRRSAPRTPGAAGSGAFALWLAATAGLVFACVPTLPRWGQIAIPLALAFVMSAALARAPRMRAARFRLRLPLLMGAHVAVLLAVIVSWSDPQLTVWAGTAIVVALIGIAWPLPARSRFLHVGAAYAYALIVVATALGQLGVGPIALLCLTTSFGLIGALVATVTTRLRSADWHAILAVTSVPFVIGVVKVVFERSGWTALSTGIMFLLALTLLVSRRQGLGIVLRAIAAGLLVPSLAVVIVCLGAEVLAMSASPVTLPIIAAIVALTLPSTGAIRSALERRGIGERHVAVARVSLEASALLTGAIAVALALVRVAAGLPTTALVLVILALGAAAASLWARRRYGWWLAAACLTGALWCVWALAGIGAVEPYLLPPAIAAAVVGFILTLRGTQGVPLYASGLVLAIVPLLVVLAVSGSEGAATPWRGYGLIAASWALLGLGGLLGRSSATPLAERFRMLRTSTLQVAIVAGAAGAIQGVRLGIGADTIVVGDVPLVVLCLGIGLAGALPAAVAARLLSHDVTESAAGHGGSGLASRWLYAPTALYVGVATWPAIERDWLTVWVMWALMLAYLVAVVLVALRLRRGRASLPPVWFLFALAFATAIVAWSPRDLRVEVFSMPLGLFLLLAGVVALRGARAGTRDDEPGAPPASIDSWPARWRGSWPLLAPGLGVMLLASIVATFTDPQTWRAILVIVIALVAILAGASLKLAAPFLMGVVVLPVENFFVFVVQIGRGIESMPWWITLAVVGAVLLIIAVTYERRAGEESSIAARLRDLA
;
A
#
# COMPACT_ATOMS: atom_id res chain seq x y z
N MET A 1 53.26 11.39 -11.18
CA MET A 1 53.99 10.16 -10.83
C MET A 1 53.03 9.22 -10.15
N SER A 2 52.74 7.98 -10.55
CA SER A 2 52.91 7.21 -11.78
C SER A 2 52.05 5.96 -11.52
N ALA A 3 50.93 5.82 -12.24
CA ALA A 3 49.94 4.77 -12.00
C ALA A 3 50.20 3.54 -12.91
N PRO A 4 50.08 2.30 -12.39
CA PRO A 4 50.22 1.08 -13.16
C PRO A 4 48.86 0.59 -13.71
N THR A 5 48.87 0.07 -14.94
CA THR A 5 47.73 -0.51 -15.66
C THR A 5 47.65 -2.03 -15.48
N GLY A 6 46.49 -2.57 -15.07
CA GLY A 6 46.22 -4.01 -15.11
C GLY A 6 45.06 -4.51 -14.22
N ALA A 7 43.79 -4.35 -14.62
CA ALA A 7 42.64 -4.99 -13.94
C ALA A 7 41.33 -4.90 -14.75
N ALA A 8 40.82 -6.01 -15.31
CA ALA A 8 39.51 -6.01 -15.98
C ALA A 8 38.57 -7.20 -15.66
N THR A 9 39.01 -8.22 -14.91
CA THR A 9 38.12 -9.29 -14.39
C THR A 9 38.07 -9.36 -12.87
N ARG A 10 38.62 -8.33 -12.21
CA ARG A 10 38.62 -8.13 -10.76
C ARG A 10 37.40 -7.31 -10.28
N GLY A 11 36.72 -6.61 -11.19
CA GLY A 11 35.82 -5.47 -10.94
C GLY A 11 34.74 -5.58 -9.84
N SER A 12 33.78 -6.51 -9.88
CA SER A 12 32.59 -6.37 -9.01
C SER A 12 32.77 -6.82 -7.56
N ALA A 13 33.47 -7.93 -7.33
CA ALA A 13 33.79 -8.39 -5.97
C ALA A 13 34.91 -7.55 -5.34
N GLN A 14 35.84 -7.05 -6.16
CA GLN A 14 36.87 -6.12 -5.72
C GLN A 14 36.29 -4.73 -5.47
N GLN A 15 35.43 -4.18 -6.35
CA GLN A 15 34.73 -2.91 -6.08
C GLN A 15 33.86 -2.98 -4.83
N TRP A 16 33.20 -4.10 -4.57
CA TRP A 16 32.44 -4.28 -3.33
C TRP A 16 33.36 -4.33 -2.10
N SER A 17 34.45 -5.10 -2.16
CA SER A 17 35.41 -5.19 -1.05
C SER A 17 36.13 -3.86 -0.83
N ASP A 18 36.53 -3.16 -1.89
CA ASP A 18 37.18 -1.85 -1.88
C ASP A 18 36.25 -0.77 -1.31
N SER A 19 34.97 -0.78 -1.71
CA SER A 19 33.96 0.16 -1.18
C SER A 19 33.63 -0.14 0.28
N ALA A 20 33.54 -1.41 0.65
CA ALA A 20 33.35 -1.82 2.05
C ALA A 20 34.57 -1.47 2.92
N ILE A 21 35.80 -1.68 2.41
CA ILE A 21 37.04 -1.31 3.09
C ILE A 21 37.14 0.21 3.23
N ALA A 22 36.81 0.98 2.18
CA ALA A 22 36.81 2.44 2.22
C ALA A 22 35.84 2.98 3.28
N HIS A 23 34.66 2.37 3.41
CA HIS A 23 33.68 2.78 4.41
C HIS A 23 34.05 2.34 5.84
N LEU A 24 34.63 1.15 6.01
CA LEU A 24 35.11 0.67 7.32
C LEU A 24 36.33 1.46 7.84
N LEU A 25 37.13 2.04 6.95
CA LEU A 25 38.30 2.85 7.29
C LEU A 25 38.03 4.37 7.22
N ASP A 26 36.77 4.78 6.99
CA ASP A 26 36.37 6.18 7.01
C ASP A 26 36.31 6.69 8.46
N ASN A 27 37.19 7.64 8.78
CA ASN A 27 37.26 8.29 10.09
C ASN A 27 36.62 9.69 10.11
N ALA A 28 36.11 10.16 8.97
CA ALA A 28 35.50 11.48 8.82
C ALA A 28 33.98 11.42 8.95
N THR A 29 33.35 10.30 8.59
CA THR A 29 31.89 10.10 8.66
C THR A 29 31.49 9.32 9.91
N CYS A 30 30.37 9.70 10.53
CA CYS A 30 29.87 9.01 11.72
C CYS A 30 29.34 7.59 11.38
N PRO A 31 29.91 6.50 11.95
CA PRO A 31 29.48 5.13 11.65
C PRO A 31 28.11 4.77 12.24
N VAL A 32 27.57 5.58 13.16
CA VAL A 32 26.27 5.33 13.80
C VAL A 32 25.11 5.82 12.93
N CYS A 33 25.24 7.02 12.34
CA CYS A 33 24.17 7.65 11.57
C CYS A 33 24.45 7.75 10.07
N GLY A 34 25.69 7.57 9.63
CA GLY A 34 26.10 7.57 8.22
C GLY A 34 25.98 8.90 7.48
N ILE A 35 25.57 9.98 8.16
CA ILE A 35 25.21 11.27 7.54
C ILE A 35 26.05 12.43 8.09
N GLY A 36 26.35 12.44 9.40
CA GLY A 36 27.09 13.53 10.04
C GLY A 36 28.61 13.33 9.98
N SER A 37 29.38 14.39 9.69
CA SER A 37 30.83 14.36 9.84
C SER A 37 31.23 14.39 11.32
N LEU A 38 32.27 13.63 11.67
CA LEU A 38 32.83 13.60 13.01
C LEU A 38 33.69 14.85 13.24
N GLN A 39 33.37 15.62 14.27
CA GLN A 39 34.20 16.72 14.75
C GLN A 39 34.78 16.33 16.10
N LYS A 40 36.12 16.22 16.19
CA LYS A 40 36.82 15.73 17.40
C LYS A 40 36.26 14.40 17.93
N ALA A 41 35.98 13.45 17.04
CA ALA A 41 35.34 12.16 17.36
C ALA A 41 33.91 12.24 17.94
N HIS A 42 33.23 13.39 17.81
CA HIS A 42 31.83 13.56 18.19
C HIS A 42 30.97 13.83 16.95
N CYS A 43 29.77 13.25 16.90
CA CYS A 43 28.81 13.54 15.85
C CYS A 43 27.80 14.60 16.32
N PRO A 44 27.79 15.82 15.74
CA PRO A 44 26.82 16.86 16.11
C PRO A 44 25.38 16.52 15.68
N HIS A 45 25.22 15.56 14.75
CA HIS A 45 23.91 15.20 14.23
C HIS A 45 23.16 14.19 15.11
N CYS A 46 23.81 13.11 15.53
CA CYS A 46 23.17 12.05 16.34
C CYS A 46 23.68 11.98 17.78
N GLY A 47 24.63 12.84 18.16
CA GLY A 47 25.18 12.90 19.52
C GLY A 47 26.09 11.73 19.90
N ALA A 48 26.55 10.93 18.92
CA ALA A 48 27.49 9.83 19.19
C ALA A 48 28.87 10.40 19.61
N ASP A 49 29.38 9.92 20.74
CA ASP A 49 30.73 10.21 21.24
C ASP A 49 31.63 8.99 21.04
N LEU A 50 32.63 9.14 20.16
CA LEU A 50 33.63 8.14 19.83
C LEU A 50 35.03 8.52 20.34
N SER A 51 35.13 9.49 21.24
CA SER A 51 36.41 9.96 21.80
C SER A 51 37.00 9.01 22.85
N GLY A 52 36.21 8.07 23.37
CA GLY A 52 36.60 7.11 24.41
C GLY A 52 37.01 5.71 23.91
N SER A 53 37.18 4.78 24.85
CA SER A 53 37.60 3.39 24.59
C SER A 53 36.69 2.65 23.61
N ILE A 54 35.39 2.97 23.59
CA ILE A 54 34.42 2.36 22.68
C ILE A 54 34.65 2.76 21.22
N GLY A 55 35.13 3.99 20.97
CA GLY A 55 35.52 4.44 19.63
C GLY A 55 36.78 3.73 19.14
N LEU A 56 37.73 3.49 20.05
CA LEU A 56 38.93 2.71 19.77
C LEU A 56 38.59 1.23 19.51
N GLU A 57 37.70 0.63 20.31
CA GLU A 57 37.21 -0.74 20.11
C GLU A 57 36.51 -0.88 18.75
N LEU A 58 35.64 0.06 18.40
CA LEU A 58 34.96 0.08 17.11
C LEU A 58 35.93 0.27 15.94
N TRP A 59 36.95 1.11 16.10
CA TRP A 59 38.01 1.30 15.10
C TRP A 59 38.85 0.04 14.92
N ASN A 60 39.18 -0.66 16.01
CA ASN A 60 39.91 -1.92 15.97
C ASN A 60 39.10 -3.02 15.27
N VAL A 61 37.81 -3.16 15.58
CA VAL A 61 36.93 -4.13 14.90
C VAL A 61 36.77 -3.79 13.42
N SER A 62 36.64 -2.50 13.07
CA SER A 62 36.52 -2.05 11.68
C SER A 62 37.80 -2.30 10.88
N THR A 63 38.97 -2.08 11.48
CA THR A 63 40.27 -2.36 10.86
C THR A 63 40.54 -3.86 10.73
N GLU A 64 40.13 -4.67 11.71
CA GLU A 64 40.16 -6.14 11.61
C GLU A 64 39.26 -6.66 10.48
N ALA A 65 38.04 -6.14 10.37
CA ALA A 65 37.11 -6.48 9.29
C ALA A 65 37.67 -6.09 7.91
N ALA A 66 38.24 -4.89 7.78
CA ALA A 66 38.92 -4.46 6.55
C ALA A 66 40.11 -5.37 6.21
N THR A 67 40.87 -5.80 7.21
CA THR A 67 42.00 -6.73 7.03
C THR A 67 41.54 -8.12 6.61
N ALA A 68 40.44 -8.62 7.18
CA ALA A 68 39.83 -9.88 6.79
C ALA A 68 39.31 -9.85 5.34
N LEU A 69 38.72 -8.74 4.91
CA LEU A 69 38.30 -8.51 3.53
C LEU A 69 39.49 -8.51 2.56
N LYS A 70 40.58 -7.79 2.89
CA LYS A 70 41.82 -7.83 2.10
C LYS A 70 42.40 -9.25 2.02
N LYS A 71 42.43 -9.98 3.14
CA LYS A 71 42.90 -11.38 3.16
C LYS A 71 42.04 -12.29 2.30
N ARG A 72 40.72 -12.12 2.34
CA ARG A 72 39.78 -12.83 1.46
C ARG A 72 40.07 -12.54 -0.01
N GLU A 73 40.36 -11.30 -0.39
CA GLU A 73 40.76 -10.99 -1.76
C GLU A 73 42.06 -11.68 -2.18
N THR A 74 43.07 -11.71 -1.32
CA THR A 74 44.32 -12.44 -1.62
C THR A 74 44.08 -13.95 -1.75
N VAL A 75 43.07 -14.50 -1.08
CA VAL A 75 42.67 -15.91 -1.24
C VAL A 75 41.91 -16.10 -2.55
N LEU A 76 40.94 -15.22 -2.86
CA LEU A 76 40.19 -15.22 -4.12
C LEU A 76 41.11 -15.09 -5.34
N ALA A 77 42.17 -14.29 -5.24
CA ALA A 77 43.18 -14.12 -6.28
C ALA A 77 43.97 -15.41 -6.56
N ARG A 78 44.06 -16.33 -5.58
CA ARG A 78 44.77 -17.60 -5.66
C ARG A 78 43.88 -18.80 -6.00
N VAL A 79 42.56 -18.60 -6.13
CA VAL A 79 41.65 -19.69 -6.51
C VAL A 79 41.94 -20.09 -7.97
N PRO A 80 42.40 -21.33 -8.24
CA PRO A 80 42.68 -21.80 -9.60
C PRO A 80 41.41 -21.80 -10.46
N ARG A 81 41.53 -21.43 -11.73
CA ARG A 81 40.44 -21.48 -12.71
C ARG A 81 40.85 -22.41 -13.85
N THR A 82 40.10 -23.49 -14.05
CA THR A 82 40.30 -24.42 -15.17
C THR A 82 39.84 -23.78 -16.48
N VAL A 83 40.79 -23.48 -17.38
CA VAL A 83 40.53 -23.10 -18.77
C VAL A 83 40.65 -24.36 -19.62
N SER A 84 39.60 -24.71 -20.37
CA SER A 84 39.62 -25.82 -21.32
C SER A 84 40.51 -25.46 -22.51
N GLN A 85 41.63 -26.16 -22.66
CA GLN A 85 42.57 -26.03 -23.78
C GLN A 85 41.99 -26.75 -25.01
N GLN A 86 41.77 -26.03 -26.11
CA GLN A 86 41.63 -26.61 -27.44
C GLN A 86 42.87 -26.18 -28.24
N ALA A 87 43.60 -27.18 -28.75
CA ALA A 87 44.95 -27.05 -29.30
C ALA A 87 44.99 -26.31 -30.65
N ALA A 88 46.02 -25.48 -30.82
CA ALA A 88 46.52 -24.99 -32.11
C ALA A 88 47.93 -25.56 -32.34
N PRO A 89 48.34 -25.86 -33.59
CA PRO A 89 49.69 -26.34 -33.89
C PRO A 89 50.73 -25.20 -33.97
N LEU A 90 51.97 -25.55 -33.60
CA LEU A 90 53.25 -24.81 -33.67
C LEU A 90 53.59 -24.31 -35.10
N ALA A 91 54.48 -23.37 -35.42
CA ALA A 91 55.61 -22.65 -34.79
C ALA A 91 55.75 -21.27 -35.50
N SER A 92 56.38 -20.20 -34.98
CA SER A 92 57.83 -19.91 -35.04
C SER A 92 58.12 -18.52 -34.38
N GLU A 93 59.26 -18.38 -33.72
CA GLU A 93 59.91 -17.15 -33.17
C GLU A 93 60.88 -16.50 -34.22
N PRO A 94 61.63 -15.38 -34.00
CA PRO A 94 61.50 -14.22 -33.07
C PRO A 94 61.91 -12.80 -33.62
N SER A 95 61.52 -11.72 -32.90
CA SER A 95 62.23 -10.41 -32.67
C SER A 95 62.27 -9.30 -33.75
N PRO A 96 62.76 -8.05 -33.48
CA PRO A 96 62.08 -6.93 -32.80
C PRO A 96 62.11 -5.60 -33.61
N ALA A 97 61.31 -4.56 -33.25
CA ALA A 97 61.69 -3.11 -33.26
C ALA A 97 60.49 -2.12 -33.27
N THR A 98 60.63 -1.11 -32.39
CA THR A 98 60.30 0.34 -32.53
C THR A 98 58.93 0.85 -33.00
N GLY A 99 58.41 1.82 -32.22
CA GLY A 99 57.65 2.97 -32.74
C GLY A 99 56.32 3.27 -32.04
N PRO A 100 56.06 4.52 -31.59
CA PRO A 100 54.85 4.87 -30.86
C PRO A 100 53.70 5.16 -31.82
N SER A 101 52.55 4.51 -31.64
CA SER A 101 51.30 4.95 -32.28
C SER A 101 50.08 4.57 -31.44
N ALA A 102 49.18 5.52 -31.35
CA ALA A 102 47.93 5.48 -30.59
C ALA A 102 46.99 4.37 -31.08
N SER A 103 46.27 3.70 -30.16
CA SER A 103 44.91 3.22 -30.46
C SER A 103 44.11 2.80 -29.22
N ALA A 104 42.94 3.44 -29.09
CA ALA A 104 41.65 2.95 -28.61
C ALA A 104 41.56 1.98 -27.41
N ALA A 105 41.08 2.53 -26.29
CA ALA A 105 40.46 1.76 -25.21
C ALA A 105 39.21 1.01 -25.71
N ALA A 106 39.26 -0.33 -25.70
CA ALA A 106 38.10 -1.19 -25.93
C ALA A 106 37.31 -1.38 -24.61
N PRO A 107 35.97 -1.23 -24.60
CA PRO A 107 35.19 -1.27 -23.37
C PRO A 107 34.92 -2.69 -22.86
N LEU A 108 34.98 -2.82 -21.53
CA LEU A 108 34.66 -3.98 -20.69
C LEU A 108 33.27 -4.59 -21.00
N ALA A 109 33.23 -5.91 -21.16
CA ALA A 109 32.02 -6.71 -21.30
C ALA A 109 31.46 -7.10 -19.92
N ASN A 110 30.40 -6.39 -19.49
CA ASN A 110 29.48 -6.82 -18.43
C ASN A 110 28.76 -8.13 -18.82
N PRO A 111 28.14 -8.86 -17.87
CA PRO A 111 27.49 -10.14 -18.13
C PRO A 111 26.45 -9.96 -19.23
N ARG A 112 26.62 -10.73 -20.30
CA ARG A 112 25.94 -10.57 -21.58
C ARG A 112 24.43 -10.75 -21.42
N SER A 113 23.70 -9.64 -21.43
CA SER A 113 22.29 -9.60 -21.84
C SER A 113 22.24 -9.95 -23.32
N SER A 114 21.66 -11.11 -23.65
CA SER A 114 21.60 -11.70 -24.99
C SER A 114 20.49 -11.13 -25.87
N ALA A 115 19.83 -10.04 -25.48
CA ALA A 115 18.82 -9.40 -26.29
C ALA A 115 19.47 -8.43 -27.30
N THR A 116 20.05 -8.96 -28.38
CA THR A 116 20.44 -8.17 -29.55
C THR A 116 19.18 -7.60 -30.22
N VAL A 117 19.24 -6.41 -30.84
CA VAL A 117 18.12 -5.89 -31.68
C VAL A 117 17.69 -6.91 -32.73
N GLN A 118 18.66 -7.68 -33.24
CA GLN A 118 18.45 -8.86 -34.08
C GLN A 118 17.63 -9.96 -33.40
N SER A 119 17.91 -10.32 -32.14
CA SER A 119 17.11 -11.28 -31.39
C SER A 119 15.69 -10.80 -31.14
N VAL A 120 15.51 -9.50 -30.89
CA VAL A 120 14.19 -8.91 -30.68
C VAL A 120 13.41 -8.91 -31.99
N LEU A 121 14.02 -8.50 -33.11
CA LEU A 121 13.40 -8.51 -34.43
C LEU A 121 13.05 -9.93 -34.91
N ALA A 122 13.96 -10.89 -34.73
CA ALA A 122 13.73 -12.28 -35.11
C ALA A 122 12.67 -12.97 -34.23
N THR A 123 12.68 -12.72 -32.92
CA THR A 123 11.68 -13.29 -32.00
C THR A 123 10.32 -12.63 -32.20
N ALA A 124 10.26 -11.31 -32.35
CA ALA A 124 9.02 -10.59 -32.65
C ALA A 124 8.46 -11.00 -34.02
N GLY A 125 9.31 -11.12 -35.04
CA GLY A 125 8.92 -11.58 -36.37
C GLY A 125 8.41 -13.03 -36.37
N ALA A 126 9.14 -13.96 -35.73
CA ALA A 126 8.71 -15.35 -35.59
C ALA A 126 7.43 -15.48 -34.75
N GLY A 127 7.29 -14.67 -33.69
CA GLY A 127 6.11 -14.63 -32.84
C GLY A 127 4.88 -14.10 -33.58
N LEU A 128 4.99 -12.97 -34.29
CA LEU A 128 3.92 -12.43 -35.13
C LEU A 128 3.50 -13.44 -36.21
N PHE A 129 4.47 -14.10 -36.86
CA PHE A 129 4.18 -15.11 -37.86
C PHE A 129 3.50 -16.35 -37.26
N ALA A 130 3.94 -16.83 -36.09
CA ALA A 130 3.32 -17.94 -35.37
C ALA A 130 1.87 -17.61 -34.99
N ILE A 131 1.62 -16.40 -34.49
CA ILE A 131 0.27 -15.92 -34.16
C ILE A 131 -0.60 -15.91 -35.43
N SER A 132 -0.07 -15.37 -36.54
CA SER A 132 -0.78 -15.39 -37.83
C SER A 132 -1.12 -16.82 -38.28
N ALA A 133 -0.20 -17.78 -38.15
CA ALA A 133 -0.42 -19.18 -38.51
C ALA A 133 -1.49 -19.86 -37.63
N ILE A 134 -1.50 -19.58 -36.32
CA ILE A 134 -2.55 -20.06 -35.42
C ILE A 134 -3.90 -19.47 -35.82
N VAL A 135 -3.97 -18.15 -36.07
CA VAL A 135 -5.21 -17.49 -36.52
C VAL A 135 -5.70 -18.06 -37.84
N PHE A 136 -4.80 -18.28 -38.80
CA PHE A 136 -5.12 -18.92 -40.07
C PHE A 136 -5.70 -20.33 -39.87
N THR A 137 -5.14 -21.11 -38.95
CA THR A 137 -5.56 -22.50 -38.70
C THR A 137 -6.94 -22.58 -38.05
N PHE A 138 -7.24 -21.69 -37.09
CA PHE A 138 -8.48 -21.74 -36.30
C PHE A 138 -9.60 -20.81 -36.78
N PHE A 139 -9.30 -19.69 -37.43
CA PHE A 139 -10.25 -18.60 -37.70
C PHE A 139 -10.38 -18.21 -39.18
N ASN A 140 -9.91 -19.03 -40.12
CA ASN A 140 -10.16 -18.81 -41.55
C ASN A 140 -11.38 -19.62 -42.01
N PRO A 141 -12.59 -19.03 -42.06
CA PRO A 141 -13.82 -19.75 -42.42
C PRO A 141 -13.90 -20.12 -43.91
N GLU A 142 -13.05 -19.56 -44.77
CA GLU A 142 -13.13 -19.74 -46.24
C GLU A 142 -12.45 -21.04 -46.74
N LEU A 143 -11.67 -21.73 -45.90
CA LEU A 143 -11.07 -23.04 -46.20
C LEU A 143 -11.81 -24.14 -45.42
N SER A 144 -12.99 -24.53 -45.88
CA SER A 144 -13.79 -25.61 -45.28
C SER A 144 -13.18 -27.01 -45.48
N ASP A 145 -12.22 -27.16 -46.40
CA ASP A 145 -11.50 -28.41 -46.66
C ASP A 145 -10.35 -28.64 -45.66
N ARG A 146 -10.59 -29.54 -44.70
CA ARG A 146 -9.64 -29.93 -43.65
C ARG A 146 -8.39 -30.61 -44.21
N VAL A 147 -8.49 -31.30 -45.34
CA VAL A 147 -7.38 -32.02 -45.97
C VAL A 147 -6.43 -31.00 -46.60
N LEU A 148 -6.97 -30.04 -47.36
CA LEU A 148 -6.18 -28.98 -47.97
C LEU A 148 -5.43 -28.15 -46.90
N ARG A 149 -6.12 -27.79 -45.82
CA ARG A 149 -5.50 -27.10 -44.67
C ARG A 149 -4.33 -27.89 -44.07
N SER A 150 -4.51 -29.20 -43.87
CA SER A 150 -3.49 -30.08 -43.29
C SER A 150 -2.29 -30.27 -44.21
N VAL A 151 -2.51 -30.36 -45.54
CA VAL A 151 -1.44 -30.43 -46.54
C VAL A 151 -0.64 -29.13 -46.56
N ILE A 152 -1.32 -27.97 -46.51
CA ILE A 152 -0.65 -26.66 -46.46
C ILE A 152 0.22 -26.54 -45.20
N ILE A 153 -0.33 -26.89 -44.03
CA ILE A 153 0.41 -26.85 -42.76
C ILE A 153 1.64 -27.77 -42.85
N GLY A 154 1.46 -29.02 -43.26
CA GLY A 154 2.57 -29.99 -43.37
C GLY A 154 3.67 -29.56 -44.36
N LEU A 155 3.31 -29.00 -45.52
CA LEU A 155 4.30 -28.44 -46.47
C LEU A 155 5.08 -27.27 -45.85
N VAL A 156 4.40 -26.38 -45.13
CA VAL A 156 5.03 -25.26 -44.42
C VAL A 156 5.91 -25.76 -43.26
N THR A 157 5.51 -26.81 -42.54
CA THR A 157 6.33 -27.47 -41.51
C THR A 157 7.66 -27.93 -42.10
N LEU A 158 7.63 -28.63 -43.24
CA LEU A 158 8.83 -29.11 -43.92
C LEU A 158 9.75 -27.95 -44.36
N VAL A 159 9.17 -26.85 -44.86
CA VAL A 159 9.93 -25.65 -45.23
C VAL A 159 10.61 -25.03 -44.02
N PHE A 160 9.94 -24.90 -42.87
CA PHE A 160 10.56 -24.32 -41.68
C PHE A 160 11.60 -25.24 -41.04
N LEU A 161 11.34 -26.54 -40.92
CA LEU A 161 12.32 -27.49 -40.39
C LEU A 161 13.55 -27.62 -41.31
N GLY A 162 13.34 -27.71 -42.62
CA GLY A 162 14.40 -27.73 -43.63
C GLY A 162 15.18 -26.42 -43.68
N GLY A 163 14.49 -25.29 -43.56
CA GLY A 163 15.09 -23.96 -43.46
C GLY A 163 15.96 -23.79 -42.22
N ALA A 164 15.47 -24.20 -41.04
CA ALA A 164 16.23 -24.19 -39.80
C ALA A 164 17.50 -25.04 -39.89
N TRP A 165 17.39 -26.25 -40.46
CA TRP A 165 18.53 -27.13 -40.70
C TRP A 165 19.54 -26.53 -41.67
N TRP A 166 19.08 -25.91 -42.75
CA TRP A 166 19.94 -25.26 -43.74
C TRP A 166 20.67 -24.04 -43.16
N LEU A 167 19.97 -23.22 -42.36
CA LEU A 167 20.55 -22.09 -41.63
C LEU A 167 21.59 -22.55 -40.62
N ALA A 168 21.32 -23.63 -39.88
CA ALA A 168 22.28 -24.23 -38.95
C ALA A 168 23.56 -24.70 -39.67
N ARG A 169 23.42 -25.35 -40.84
CA ARG A 169 24.56 -25.74 -41.69
C ARG A 169 25.39 -24.55 -42.18
N ARG A 170 24.78 -23.38 -42.35
CA ARG A 170 25.44 -22.13 -42.75
C ARG A 170 26.00 -21.33 -41.57
N ARG A 171 26.02 -21.90 -40.35
CA ARG A 171 26.46 -21.27 -39.08
C ARG A 171 25.62 -20.06 -38.63
N LEU A 172 24.39 -19.93 -39.12
CA LEU A 172 23.42 -18.91 -38.68
C LEU A 172 22.58 -19.47 -37.51
N GLN A 173 23.25 -19.79 -36.39
CA GLN A 173 22.63 -20.55 -35.30
C GLN A 173 21.44 -19.81 -34.67
N PHE A 174 21.46 -18.48 -34.60
CA PHE A 174 20.39 -17.73 -33.96
C PHE A 174 19.10 -17.75 -34.80
N SER A 175 19.22 -17.47 -36.10
CA SER A 175 18.11 -17.63 -37.05
C SER A 175 17.63 -19.08 -37.14
N ALA A 176 18.53 -20.06 -37.07
CA ALA A 176 18.16 -21.48 -37.06
C ALA A 176 17.33 -21.88 -35.83
N GLU A 177 17.64 -21.36 -34.64
CA GLU A 177 16.85 -21.61 -33.42
C GLU A 177 15.47 -20.91 -33.48
N ALA A 178 15.38 -19.69 -34.03
CA ALA A 178 14.11 -18.97 -34.17
C ALA A 178 13.17 -19.62 -35.19
N VAL A 179 13.69 -19.99 -36.37
CA VAL A 179 12.95 -20.72 -37.41
C VAL A 179 12.68 -22.16 -36.96
N GLY A 180 13.61 -22.78 -36.24
CA GLY A 180 13.45 -24.12 -35.68
C GLY A 180 12.35 -24.20 -34.62
N ALA A 181 12.24 -23.18 -33.77
CA ALA A 181 11.14 -23.03 -32.82
C ALA A 181 9.79 -22.87 -33.53
N LEU A 182 9.73 -22.03 -34.58
CA LEU A 182 8.55 -21.89 -35.42
C LEU A 182 8.17 -23.24 -36.07
N GLY A 183 9.13 -23.99 -36.59
CA GLY A 183 8.92 -25.33 -37.14
C GLY A 183 8.32 -26.31 -36.13
N MET A 184 8.72 -26.27 -34.86
CA MET A 184 8.13 -27.12 -33.81
C MET A 184 6.68 -26.75 -33.47
N VAL A 185 6.28 -25.48 -33.62
CA VAL A 185 4.86 -25.07 -33.49
C VAL A 185 4.03 -25.74 -34.59
N PHE A 186 4.55 -25.75 -35.82
CA PHE A 186 3.91 -26.41 -36.95
C PHE A 186 3.85 -27.95 -36.79
N VAL A 187 4.88 -28.59 -36.22
CA VAL A 187 4.82 -30.02 -35.85
C VAL A 187 3.69 -30.31 -34.85
N ALA A 188 3.47 -29.42 -33.88
CA ALA A 188 2.35 -29.57 -32.95
C ALA A 188 0.98 -29.42 -33.64
N LEU A 189 0.88 -28.51 -34.62
CA LEU A 189 -0.31 -28.37 -35.47
C LEU A 189 -0.53 -29.62 -36.35
N ASP A 190 0.54 -30.25 -36.84
CA ASP A 190 0.45 -31.51 -37.61
C ASP A 190 -0.04 -32.67 -36.73
N VAL A 191 0.44 -32.79 -35.48
CA VAL A 191 -0.07 -33.79 -34.53
C VAL A 191 -1.56 -33.56 -34.23
N TYR A 192 -1.99 -32.31 -34.10
CA TYR A 192 -3.40 -31.97 -33.94
C TYR A 192 -4.23 -32.34 -35.17
N ALA A 193 -3.75 -32.01 -36.38
CA ALA A 193 -4.40 -32.38 -37.63
C ALA A 193 -4.54 -33.90 -37.79
N ILE A 194 -3.53 -34.67 -37.40
CA ILE A 194 -3.59 -36.14 -37.37
C ILE A 194 -4.65 -36.62 -36.35
N ALA A 195 -4.70 -36.02 -35.16
CA ALA A 195 -5.71 -36.37 -34.16
C ALA A 195 -7.15 -36.08 -34.63
N GLU A 196 -7.37 -35.07 -35.48
CA GLU A 196 -8.68 -34.81 -36.09
C GLU A 196 -9.12 -35.91 -37.08
N THR A 197 -8.20 -36.71 -37.61
CA THR A 197 -8.51 -37.84 -38.53
C THR A 197 -8.89 -39.14 -37.81
N THR A 198 -8.99 -39.12 -36.48
CA THR A 198 -9.24 -40.32 -35.67
C THR A 198 -10.59 -40.96 -35.98
N PRO A 199 -10.67 -42.29 -36.23
CA PRO A 199 -11.93 -43.01 -36.37
C PRO A 199 -12.80 -42.89 -35.12
N ALA A 200 -14.13 -42.81 -35.28
CA ALA A 200 -15.06 -42.58 -34.16
C ALA A 200 -15.01 -43.65 -33.03
N SER A 201 -14.47 -44.84 -33.31
CA SER A 201 -14.32 -45.93 -32.32
C SER A 201 -13.09 -45.80 -31.42
N LEU A 202 -12.18 -44.87 -31.71
CA LEU A 202 -10.95 -44.66 -30.96
C LEU A 202 -10.91 -43.23 -30.41
N SER A 203 -10.25 -43.05 -29.26
CA SER A 203 -10.08 -41.73 -28.67
C SER A 203 -9.06 -40.90 -29.49
N PRO A 204 -9.36 -39.64 -29.84
CA PRO A 204 -8.39 -38.73 -30.46
C PRO A 204 -7.10 -38.58 -29.65
N TRP A 205 -7.18 -38.74 -28.33
CA TRP A 205 -6.02 -38.73 -27.43
C TRP A 205 -5.04 -39.87 -27.68
N LEU A 206 -5.51 -41.03 -28.17
CA LEU A 206 -4.63 -42.14 -28.52
C LEU A 206 -3.79 -41.78 -29.76
N TYR A 207 -4.40 -41.23 -30.80
CA TYR A 207 -3.69 -40.78 -32.00
C TYR A 207 -2.75 -39.62 -31.69
N ALA A 208 -3.17 -38.69 -30.83
CA ALA A 208 -2.31 -37.62 -30.35
C ALA A 208 -1.12 -38.17 -29.53
N ALA A 209 -1.34 -39.14 -28.64
CA ALA A 209 -0.28 -39.78 -27.86
C ALA A 209 0.76 -40.48 -28.76
N VAL A 210 0.29 -41.26 -29.75
CA VAL A 210 1.16 -41.94 -30.72
C VAL A 210 1.89 -40.93 -31.60
N GLY A 211 1.18 -39.93 -32.12
CA GLY A 211 1.76 -38.86 -32.93
C GLY A 211 2.82 -38.07 -32.19
N THR A 212 2.57 -37.68 -30.94
CA THR A 212 3.55 -37.01 -30.06
C THR A 212 4.72 -37.94 -29.73
N LEU A 213 4.49 -39.21 -29.40
CA LEU A 213 5.57 -40.16 -29.10
C LEU A 213 6.52 -40.33 -30.28
N VAL A 214 5.97 -40.56 -31.48
CA VAL A 214 6.75 -40.77 -32.71
C VAL A 214 7.48 -39.48 -33.11
N SER A 215 6.77 -38.36 -33.21
CA SER A 215 7.37 -37.08 -33.60
C SER A 215 8.42 -36.60 -32.60
N ALA A 216 8.16 -36.70 -31.29
CA ALA A 216 9.11 -36.30 -30.26
C ALA A 216 10.33 -37.24 -30.20
N ALA A 217 10.17 -38.56 -30.39
CA ALA A 217 11.32 -39.47 -30.48
C ALA A 217 12.19 -39.15 -31.70
N VAL A 218 11.59 -38.97 -32.88
CA VAL A 218 12.31 -38.60 -34.11
C VAL A 218 13.01 -37.25 -33.94
N MET A 219 12.31 -36.22 -33.47
CA MET A 219 12.89 -34.89 -33.27
C MET A 219 13.94 -34.86 -32.15
N ALA A 220 13.81 -35.65 -31.09
CA ALA A 220 14.86 -35.82 -30.08
C ALA A 220 16.13 -36.40 -30.70
N THR A 221 16.03 -37.44 -31.53
CA THR A 221 17.21 -38.01 -32.20
C THR A 221 17.84 -37.03 -33.20
N LEU A 222 17.03 -36.35 -34.02
CA LEU A 222 17.51 -35.34 -34.98
C LEU A 222 18.14 -34.14 -34.29
N SER A 223 17.60 -33.70 -33.15
CA SER A 223 18.17 -32.59 -32.39
C SER A 223 19.60 -32.87 -31.93
N VAL A 224 19.88 -34.11 -31.50
CA VAL A 224 21.22 -34.56 -31.09
C VAL A 224 22.19 -34.64 -32.27
N LEU A 225 21.69 -34.92 -33.48
CA LEU A 225 22.48 -34.98 -34.71
C LEU A 225 22.79 -33.58 -35.28
N VAL A 226 21.81 -32.68 -35.30
CA VAL A 226 21.90 -31.36 -35.93
C VAL A 226 22.36 -30.27 -34.95
N ARG A 227 22.32 -30.53 -33.64
CA ARG A 227 22.65 -29.59 -32.54
C ARG A 227 21.74 -28.35 -32.50
N ILE A 228 20.45 -28.51 -32.79
CA ILE A 228 19.42 -27.48 -32.57
C ILE A 228 18.79 -27.75 -31.19
N ARG A 229 18.97 -26.82 -30.25
CA ARG A 229 18.55 -27.02 -28.86
C ARG A 229 17.05 -26.95 -28.69
N THR A 230 16.38 -26.02 -29.38
CA THR A 230 14.92 -25.88 -29.33
C THR A 230 14.19 -27.17 -29.69
N TRP A 231 14.69 -27.97 -30.63
CA TRP A 231 14.11 -29.27 -30.99
C TRP A 231 14.23 -30.32 -29.88
N LEU A 232 15.38 -30.39 -29.18
CA LEU A 232 15.56 -31.31 -28.06
C LEU A 232 14.59 -30.94 -26.93
N TRP A 233 14.51 -29.65 -26.60
CA TRP A 233 13.70 -29.13 -25.52
C TRP A 233 12.20 -29.42 -25.73
N THR A 234 11.66 -29.15 -26.92
CA THR A 234 10.26 -29.45 -27.26
C THR A 234 9.98 -30.95 -27.30
N SER A 235 10.95 -31.76 -27.75
CA SER A 235 10.79 -33.22 -27.81
C SER A 235 10.74 -33.87 -26.42
N LEU A 236 11.57 -33.42 -25.48
CA LEU A 236 11.53 -33.90 -24.09
C LEU A 236 10.19 -33.57 -23.42
N LEU A 237 9.61 -32.41 -23.72
CA LEU A 237 8.28 -32.01 -23.27
C LEU A 237 7.20 -32.94 -23.85
N GLY A 238 7.28 -33.23 -25.16
CA GLY A 238 6.37 -34.16 -25.83
C GLY A 238 6.42 -35.57 -25.22
N LEU A 239 7.61 -36.15 -25.04
CA LEU A 239 7.78 -37.48 -24.45
C LEU A 239 7.26 -37.57 -23.02
N ALA A 240 7.46 -36.52 -22.21
CA ALA A 240 6.94 -36.48 -20.86
C ALA A 240 5.40 -36.47 -20.84
N ALA A 241 4.74 -35.85 -21.82
CA ALA A 241 3.28 -35.72 -21.86
C ALA A 241 2.53 -37.00 -22.31
N VAL A 242 3.20 -37.95 -22.97
CA VAL A 242 2.57 -39.16 -23.55
C VAL A 242 1.75 -39.98 -22.53
N PRO A 243 2.24 -40.28 -21.31
CA PRO A 243 1.45 -41.06 -20.34
C PRO A 243 0.14 -40.38 -19.93
N ALA A 244 0.12 -39.04 -19.84
CA ALA A 244 -1.11 -38.29 -19.59
C ALA A 244 -2.11 -38.42 -20.75
N MET A 245 -1.63 -38.31 -21.99
CA MET A 245 -2.47 -38.50 -23.20
C MET A 245 -3.06 -39.92 -23.26
N LEU A 246 -2.28 -40.94 -22.90
CA LEU A 246 -2.76 -42.32 -22.77
C LEU A 246 -3.78 -42.48 -21.63
N GLY A 247 -3.59 -41.79 -20.51
CA GLY A 247 -4.56 -41.75 -19.42
C GLY A 247 -5.91 -41.19 -19.86
N TYR A 248 -5.90 -40.09 -20.64
CA TYR A 248 -7.13 -39.53 -21.23
C TYR A 248 -7.76 -40.43 -22.30
N ALA A 249 -6.96 -41.23 -23.01
CA ALA A 249 -7.49 -42.23 -23.94
C ALA A 249 -8.30 -43.33 -23.24
N GLY A 250 -7.99 -43.63 -21.96
CA GLY A 250 -8.74 -44.59 -21.15
C GLY A 250 -10.13 -44.15 -20.69
N GLY A 251 -10.53 -42.90 -20.95
CA GLY A 251 -11.91 -42.42 -20.79
C GLY A 251 -12.43 -42.27 -19.35
N THR A 252 -11.65 -42.63 -18.33
CA THR A 252 -12.04 -42.49 -16.91
C THR A 252 -11.11 -41.54 -16.16
N VAL A 253 -11.62 -40.90 -15.11
CA VAL A 253 -10.80 -40.02 -14.25
C VAL A 253 -9.68 -40.81 -13.56
N LEU A 254 -9.94 -42.08 -13.21
CA LEU A 254 -8.93 -42.97 -12.65
C LEU A 254 -7.77 -43.22 -13.64
N ALA A 255 -8.09 -43.54 -14.90
CA ALA A 255 -7.08 -43.71 -15.95
C ALA A 255 -6.29 -42.43 -16.21
N ALA A 256 -6.96 -41.27 -16.21
CA ALA A 256 -6.29 -39.96 -16.34
C ALA A 256 -5.34 -39.69 -15.15
N THR A 257 -5.76 -40.04 -13.92
CA THR A 257 -4.97 -39.84 -12.69
C THR A 257 -3.71 -40.72 -12.71
N TYR A 258 -3.84 -41.98 -13.12
CA TYR A 258 -2.70 -42.86 -13.35
C TYR A 258 -1.81 -42.39 -14.50
N GLY A 259 -2.38 -41.84 -15.57
CA GLY A 259 -1.63 -41.24 -16.67
C GLY A 259 -0.76 -40.06 -16.22
N HIS A 260 -1.29 -39.17 -15.39
CA HIS A 260 -0.52 -38.05 -14.82
C HIS A 260 0.54 -38.49 -13.81
N LEU A 261 0.25 -39.48 -12.94
CA LEU A 261 1.29 -40.10 -12.13
C LEU A 261 2.37 -40.76 -13.00
N GLY A 262 1.96 -41.42 -14.09
CA GLY A 262 2.83 -41.97 -15.11
C GLY A 262 3.74 -40.91 -15.75
N THR A 263 3.21 -39.72 -16.07
CA THR A 263 3.99 -38.57 -16.56
C THR A 263 5.03 -38.13 -15.52
N ALA A 264 4.69 -38.12 -14.23
CA ALA A 264 5.63 -37.76 -13.17
C ALA A 264 6.76 -38.80 -13.03
N PHE A 265 6.46 -40.09 -13.12
CA PHE A 265 7.47 -41.16 -13.15
C PHE A 265 8.29 -41.17 -14.46
N ALA A 266 7.67 -40.89 -15.61
CA ALA A 266 8.36 -40.76 -16.89
C ALA A 266 9.34 -39.58 -16.89
N GLY A 267 8.95 -38.44 -16.30
CA GLY A 267 9.85 -37.31 -16.08
C GLY A 267 11.07 -37.67 -15.24
N LEU A 268 10.93 -38.59 -14.27
CA LEU A 268 12.05 -39.05 -13.45
C LEU A 268 13.07 -39.81 -14.31
N ALA A 269 12.58 -40.69 -15.19
CA ALA A 269 13.41 -41.43 -16.14
C ALA A 269 14.07 -40.50 -17.18
N LEU A 270 13.34 -39.50 -17.70
CA LEU A 270 13.86 -38.53 -18.68
C LEU A 270 14.93 -37.61 -18.07
N ILE A 271 14.82 -37.23 -16.79
CA ILE A 271 15.87 -36.46 -16.10
C ILE A 271 17.17 -37.28 -16.03
N GLU A 272 17.11 -38.58 -15.77
CA GLU A 272 18.32 -39.42 -15.82
C GLU A 272 18.86 -39.57 -17.25
N LEU A 273 17.99 -39.68 -18.26
CA LEU A 273 18.40 -39.76 -19.67
C LEU A 273 19.07 -38.46 -20.16
N THR A 274 18.56 -37.29 -19.78
CA THR A 274 19.14 -35.99 -20.17
C THR A 274 20.55 -35.79 -19.61
N ARG A 275 20.87 -36.36 -18.43
CA ARG A 275 22.24 -36.37 -17.90
C ARG A 275 23.21 -37.13 -18.81
N ALA A 276 22.76 -38.23 -19.42
CA ALA A 276 23.58 -39.01 -20.36
C ALA A 276 23.87 -38.25 -21.67
N VAL A 277 22.91 -37.47 -22.17
CA VAL A 277 23.03 -36.74 -23.45
C VAL A 277 23.70 -35.36 -23.31
N ALA A 278 23.79 -34.82 -22.09
CA ALA A 278 24.33 -33.49 -21.80
C ALA A 278 25.75 -33.23 -22.36
N GLN A 279 26.56 -34.27 -22.52
CA GLN A 279 27.93 -34.18 -23.06
C GLN A 279 27.98 -33.65 -24.51
N ARG A 280 26.89 -33.79 -25.30
CA ARG A 280 26.83 -33.31 -26.70
C ARG A 280 26.41 -31.85 -26.86
N PHE A 281 25.90 -31.21 -25.81
CA PHE A 281 25.42 -29.83 -25.80
C PHE A 281 26.16 -28.99 -24.73
N ASP A 282 27.50 -29.13 -24.71
CA ASP A 282 28.43 -28.41 -23.83
C ASP A 282 28.14 -28.54 -22.31
N GLY A 283 27.43 -29.59 -21.89
CA GLY A 283 27.10 -29.87 -20.48
C GLY A 283 26.02 -28.97 -19.86
N ARG A 284 25.31 -28.16 -20.64
CA ARG A 284 24.42 -27.08 -20.14
C ARG A 284 22.91 -27.34 -20.33
N LEU A 285 22.42 -28.54 -20.04
CA LEU A 285 20.97 -28.88 -20.11
C LEU A 285 20.18 -28.56 -18.83
N ARG A 286 20.58 -27.51 -18.09
CA ARG A 286 19.93 -27.14 -16.83
C ARG A 286 18.49 -26.66 -17.05
N VAL A 287 18.23 -25.89 -18.10
CA VAL A 287 16.89 -25.39 -18.44
C VAL A 287 15.95 -26.57 -18.72
N ASP A 288 16.44 -27.56 -19.46
CA ASP A 288 15.73 -28.76 -19.86
C ASP A 288 15.34 -29.63 -18.65
N THR A 289 16.30 -29.85 -17.72
CA THR A 289 16.02 -30.55 -16.46
C THR A 289 15.00 -29.80 -15.60
N VAL A 290 15.10 -28.47 -15.54
CA VAL A 290 14.12 -27.63 -14.82
C VAL A 290 12.74 -27.73 -15.46
N THR A 291 12.64 -27.67 -16.80
CA THR A 291 11.36 -27.82 -17.52
C THR A 291 10.72 -29.18 -17.23
N ILE A 292 11.47 -30.28 -17.29
CA ILE A 292 10.92 -31.62 -16.98
C ILE A 292 10.47 -31.69 -15.51
N THR A 293 11.22 -31.08 -14.58
CA THR A 293 10.82 -31.03 -13.16
C THR A 293 9.51 -30.24 -12.99
N VAL A 294 9.33 -29.13 -13.72
CA VAL A 294 8.06 -28.39 -13.74
C VAL A 294 6.92 -29.27 -14.26
N VAL A 295 7.15 -30.05 -15.32
CA VAL A 295 6.16 -31.00 -15.84
C VAL A 295 5.80 -32.07 -14.80
N GLN A 296 6.78 -32.64 -14.10
CA GLN A 296 6.51 -33.59 -13.00
C GLN A 296 5.65 -32.97 -11.90
N ILE A 297 5.95 -31.73 -11.51
CA ILE A 297 5.17 -31.00 -10.49
C ILE A 297 3.75 -30.78 -10.98
N VAL A 298 3.56 -30.30 -12.21
CA VAL A 298 2.24 -30.09 -12.82
C VAL A 298 1.47 -31.41 -12.84
N ALA A 299 2.08 -32.50 -13.26
CA ALA A 299 1.42 -33.80 -13.35
C ALA A 299 1.00 -34.35 -11.98
N VAL A 300 1.84 -34.22 -10.94
CA VAL A 300 1.47 -34.58 -9.56
C VAL A 300 0.32 -33.71 -9.05
N VAL A 301 0.37 -32.40 -9.30
CA VAL A 301 -0.72 -31.49 -8.92
C VAL A 301 -2.01 -31.89 -9.62
N THR A 302 -1.97 -32.15 -10.93
CA THR A 302 -3.14 -32.57 -11.70
C THR A 302 -3.70 -33.90 -11.18
N ALA A 303 -2.86 -34.90 -10.91
CA ALA A 303 -3.27 -36.18 -10.32
C ALA A 303 -3.97 -35.98 -8.96
N LEU A 304 -3.41 -35.14 -8.08
CA LEU A 304 -4.01 -34.85 -6.78
C LEU A 304 -5.34 -34.07 -6.90
N THR A 305 -5.47 -33.17 -7.88
CA THR A 305 -6.74 -32.44 -8.11
C THR A 305 -7.84 -33.32 -8.71
N GLN A 306 -7.48 -34.41 -9.38
CA GLN A 306 -8.45 -35.35 -9.97
C GLN A 306 -9.01 -36.35 -8.96
N LEU A 307 -8.37 -36.54 -7.80
CA LEU A 307 -8.78 -37.49 -6.75
C LEU A 307 -10.27 -37.40 -6.36
N PRO A 308 -10.89 -36.23 -6.18
CA PRO A 308 -12.31 -36.14 -5.82
C PRO A 308 -13.27 -36.61 -6.93
N GLY A 309 -12.80 -36.63 -8.19
CA GLY A 309 -13.59 -37.04 -9.35
C GLY A 309 -13.45 -38.53 -9.69
N VAL A 310 -12.69 -39.30 -8.91
CA VAL A 310 -12.51 -40.73 -9.14
C VAL A 310 -13.72 -41.49 -8.59
N ALA A 311 -14.51 -42.09 -9.49
CA ALA A 311 -15.66 -42.91 -9.11
C ALA A 311 -15.21 -44.34 -8.73
N PHE A 312 -15.63 -44.81 -7.55
CA PHE A 312 -15.46 -46.19 -7.09
C PHE A 312 -16.81 -46.79 -6.66
N GLY A 313 -16.89 -48.12 -6.55
CA GLY A 313 -18.14 -48.83 -6.24
C GLY A 313 -18.59 -48.70 -4.78
N THR A 314 -17.65 -48.53 -3.85
CA THR A 314 -17.94 -48.36 -2.40
C THR A 314 -17.09 -47.26 -1.76
N ALA A 315 -17.53 -46.74 -0.60
CA ALA A 315 -16.76 -45.75 0.18
C ALA A 315 -15.42 -46.31 0.65
N THR A 316 -15.39 -47.58 1.06
CA THR A 316 -14.16 -48.29 1.44
C THR A 316 -13.17 -48.38 0.28
N GLU A 317 -13.62 -48.79 -0.92
CA GLU A 317 -12.78 -48.80 -2.12
C GLU A 317 -12.24 -47.41 -2.45
N SER A 318 -13.07 -46.37 -2.31
CA SER A 318 -12.69 -44.98 -2.56
C SER A 318 -11.53 -44.53 -1.67
N TRP A 319 -11.68 -44.71 -0.36
CA TRP A 319 -10.65 -44.29 0.60
C TRP A 319 -9.38 -45.11 0.49
N LEU A 320 -9.48 -46.42 0.22
CA LEU A 320 -8.31 -47.26 -0.06
C LEU A 320 -7.58 -46.83 -1.35
N GLY A 321 -8.32 -46.50 -2.41
CA GLY A 321 -7.77 -45.96 -3.66
C GLY A 321 -7.02 -44.64 -3.44
N ILE A 322 -7.64 -43.69 -2.73
CA ILE A 322 -7.02 -42.40 -2.35
C ILE A 322 -5.74 -42.63 -1.53
N CYS A 323 -5.79 -43.49 -0.51
CA CYS A 323 -4.62 -43.81 0.32
C CYS A 323 -3.49 -44.45 -0.49
N THR A 324 -3.82 -45.28 -1.48
CA THR A 324 -2.84 -45.92 -2.38
C THR A 324 -2.16 -44.90 -3.30
N ILE A 325 -2.91 -43.95 -3.87
CA ILE A 325 -2.36 -42.87 -4.71
C ILE A 325 -1.46 -41.93 -3.90
N LEU A 326 -1.86 -41.61 -2.66
CA LEU A 326 -1.05 -40.81 -1.73
C LEU A 326 0.23 -41.56 -1.32
N ALA A 327 0.15 -42.87 -1.08
CA ALA A 327 1.32 -43.69 -0.82
C ALA A 327 2.28 -43.72 -2.04
N ALA A 328 1.76 -43.89 -3.26
CA ALA A 328 2.57 -43.85 -4.48
C ALA A 328 3.24 -42.48 -4.69
N THR A 329 2.54 -41.39 -4.37
CA THR A 329 3.08 -40.02 -4.40
C THR A 329 4.18 -39.83 -3.35
N SER A 330 4.02 -40.42 -2.16
CA SER A 330 5.05 -40.41 -1.13
C SER A 330 6.33 -41.12 -1.62
N VAL A 331 6.18 -42.30 -2.23
CA VAL A 331 7.28 -43.07 -2.84
C VAL A 331 7.97 -42.28 -3.95
N LEU A 332 7.22 -41.66 -4.86
CA LEU A 332 7.77 -40.79 -5.91
C LEU A 332 8.60 -39.65 -5.30
N GLY A 333 8.09 -38.98 -4.25
CA GLY A 333 8.80 -37.91 -3.56
C GLY A 333 10.13 -38.35 -2.95
N VAL A 334 10.21 -39.57 -2.40
CA VAL A 334 11.47 -40.13 -1.88
C VAL A 334 12.52 -40.29 -2.98
N PHE A 335 12.14 -40.76 -4.16
CA PHE A 335 13.05 -40.92 -5.30
C PHE A 335 13.39 -39.60 -5.99
N ALA A 336 12.41 -38.74 -6.21
CA ALA A 336 12.56 -37.43 -6.85
C ALA A 336 13.37 -36.43 -6.00
N ALA A 337 13.51 -36.66 -4.68
CA ALA A 337 14.38 -35.86 -3.81
C ALA A 337 15.87 -35.88 -4.23
N ARG A 338 16.29 -36.79 -5.11
CA ARG A 338 17.64 -36.82 -5.73
C ARG A 338 17.85 -35.76 -6.82
N ASN A 339 16.77 -35.15 -7.30
CA ASN A 339 16.73 -34.23 -8.43
C ASN A 339 16.52 -32.76 -7.97
N PRO A 340 16.57 -31.75 -8.87
CA PRO A 340 16.18 -30.39 -8.52
C PRO A 340 14.82 -30.33 -7.80
N ALA A 341 14.66 -29.33 -6.93
CA ALA A 341 13.54 -29.20 -5.99
C ALA A 341 13.52 -30.25 -4.84
N ARG A 342 14.69 -30.73 -4.38
CA ARG A 342 14.85 -31.63 -3.21
C ARG A 342 13.93 -31.30 -2.02
N GLY A 343 13.82 -30.02 -1.65
CA GLY A 343 12.97 -29.58 -0.54
C GLY A 343 11.49 -29.89 -0.78
N LEU A 344 10.97 -29.57 -1.97
CA LEU A 344 9.57 -29.83 -2.35
C LEU A 344 9.26 -31.34 -2.30
N TRP A 345 10.11 -32.17 -2.92
CA TRP A 345 9.92 -33.61 -2.95
C TRP A 345 10.02 -34.27 -1.57
N SER A 346 10.91 -33.75 -0.71
CA SER A 346 11.04 -34.19 0.69
C SER A 346 9.80 -33.82 1.51
N PHE A 347 9.24 -32.62 1.31
CA PHE A 347 7.98 -32.20 1.92
C PHE A 347 6.81 -33.09 1.47
N LEU A 348 6.68 -33.30 0.17
CA LEU A 348 5.60 -34.10 -0.41
C LEU A 348 5.65 -35.55 0.06
N ALA A 349 6.85 -36.13 0.18
CA ALA A 349 7.04 -37.47 0.73
C ALA A 349 6.50 -37.59 2.17
N GLY A 350 6.82 -36.63 3.04
CA GLY A 350 6.35 -36.62 4.43
C GLY A 350 4.86 -36.33 4.55
N ALA A 351 4.35 -35.36 3.79
CA ALA A 351 2.93 -35.01 3.79
C ALA A 351 2.07 -36.16 3.25
N ALA A 352 2.31 -36.63 2.02
CA ALA A 352 1.50 -37.69 1.43
C ALA A 352 1.52 -39.01 2.24
N GLY A 353 2.64 -39.29 2.93
CA GLY A 353 2.75 -40.44 3.84
C GLY A 353 1.83 -40.34 5.07
N VAL A 354 1.78 -39.18 5.73
CA VAL A 354 0.83 -38.95 6.84
C VAL A 354 -0.62 -38.94 6.33
N ALA A 355 -0.85 -38.48 5.09
CA ALA A 355 -2.17 -38.38 4.48
C ALA A 355 -2.79 -39.76 4.29
N ALA A 356 -1.98 -40.69 3.77
CA ALA A 356 -2.38 -42.05 3.55
C ALA A 356 -2.78 -42.74 4.87
N VAL A 357 -2.06 -42.50 5.97
CA VAL A 357 -2.39 -43.12 7.27
C VAL A 357 -3.59 -42.43 7.94
N ALA A 358 -3.66 -41.10 7.92
CA ALA A 358 -4.78 -40.35 8.50
C ALA A 358 -6.11 -40.58 7.76
N GLY A 359 -6.05 -41.02 6.49
CA GLY A 359 -7.21 -41.38 5.67
C GLY A 359 -7.79 -42.78 5.96
N LEU A 360 -7.02 -43.69 6.56
CA LEU A 360 -7.45 -45.09 6.79
C LEU A 360 -8.73 -45.24 7.63
N PRO A 361 -8.98 -44.45 8.70
CA PRO A 361 -10.21 -44.56 9.47
C PRO A 361 -11.49 -44.38 8.64
N PHE A 362 -11.43 -43.61 7.54
CA PHE A 362 -12.58 -43.40 6.66
C PHE A 362 -12.93 -44.63 5.82
N ALA A 363 -12.01 -45.60 5.67
CA ALA A 363 -12.30 -46.87 5.02
C ALA A 363 -13.21 -47.79 5.86
N LEU A 364 -13.35 -47.53 7.17
CA LEU A 364 -14.21 -48.29 8.10
C LEU A 364 -15.71 -47.99 7.94
N ASP A 365 -16.07 -46.95 7.18
CA ASP A 365 -17.45 -46.51 6.93
C ASP A 365 -18.34 -46.44 8.20
N LEU A 366 -17.83 -45.79 9.24
CA LEU A 366 -18.55 -45.56 10.50
C LEU A 366 -19.82 -44.73 10.31
N SER A 367 -19.88 -43.95 9.22
CA SER A 367 -21.06 -43.22 8.77
C SER A 367 -22.24 -44.14 8.51
N ALA A 368 -22.03 -45.25 7.78
CA ALA A 368 -23.08 -46.22 7.51
C ALA A 368 -23.59 -46.92 8.78
N GLN A 369 -22.78 -46.97 9.84
CA GLN A 369 -23.10 -47.58 11.13
C GLN A 369 -23.71 -46.59 12.15
N GLY A 370 -23.90 -45.32 11.78
CA GLY A 370 -24.42 -44.27 12.67
C GLY A 370 -23.40 -43.73 13.69
N TRP A 371 -22.12 -44.12 13.59
CA TRP A 371 -21.04 -43.75 14.51
C TRP A 371 -20.10 -42.70 13.92
N TRP A 372 -20.62 -41.78 13.10
CA TRP A 372 -19.81 -40.80 12.36
C TRP A 372 -18.99 -39.86 13.25
N GLU A 373 -19.45 -39.58 14.47
CA GLU A 373 -18.73 -38.73 15.43
C GLU A 373 -17.37 -39.33 15.85
N TRP A 374 -17.23 -40.65 15.76
CA TRP A 374 -15.98 -41.34 16.07
C TRP A 374 -14.88 -41.16 15.00
N TYR A 375 -15.18 -40.53 13.86
CA TYR A 375 -14.13 -40.09 12.93
C TYR A 375 -13.19 -39.04 13.56
N PHE A 376 -13.70 -38.14 14.41
CA PHE A 376 -12.88 -37.09 15.05
C PHE A 376 -11.73 -37.65 15.90
N PRO A 377 -11.96 -38.61 16.82
CA PRO A 377 -10.86 -39.20 17.58
C PRO A 377 -9.99 -40.14 16.76
N LEU A 378 -10.55 -40.92 15.83
CA LEU A 378 -9.79 -41.88 15.05
C LEU A 378 -8.84 -41.21 14.03
N SER A 379 -9.28 -40.15 13.33
CA SER A 379 -8.43 -39.42 12.40
C SER A 379 -7.31 -38.65 13.11
N ALA A 380 -7.64 -38.03 14.25
CA ALA A 380 -6.68 -37.31 15.08
C ALA A 380 -5.62 -38.26 15.66
N ALA A 381 -6.04 -39.43 16.14
CA ALA A 381 -5.14 -40.48 16.63
C ALA A 381 -4.27 -41.05 15.51
N ALA A 382 -4.85 -41.36 14.33
CA ALA A 382 -4.12 -41.92 13.19
C ALA A 382 -3.03 -40.96 12.67
N GLY A 383 -3.35 -39.67 12.52
CA GLY A 383 -2.36 -38.66 12.10
C GLY A 383 -1.27 -38.41 13.16
N ALA A 384 -1.61 -38.42 14.45
CA ALA A 384 -0.63 -38.29 15.53
C ALA A 384 0.28 -39.53 15.65
N ALA A 385 -0.27 -40.73 15.41
CA ALA A 385 0.51 -41.96 15.31
C ALA A 385 1.43 -41.96 14.09
N ALA A 386 0.94 -41.52 12.92
CA ALA A 386 1.74 -41.39 11.71
C ALA A 386 2.91 -40.40 11.90
N LEU A 387 2.68 -39.29 12.60
CA LEU A 387 3.74 -38.35 12.96
C LEU A 387 4.80 -38.99 13.84
N LEU A 388 4.39 -39.76 14.85
CA LEU A 388 5.33 -40.46 15.73
C LEU A 388 6.16 -41.48 14.92
N VAL A 389 5.52 -42.26 14.05
CA VAL A 389 6.15 -43.32 13.25
C VAL A 389 7.08 -42.75 12.18
N LEU A 390 6.57 -41.94 11.25
CA LEU A 390 7.34 -41.38 10.13
C LEU A 390 8.34 -40.32 10.59
N GLY A 391 8.00 -39.55 11.63
CA GLY A 391 8.82 -38.45 12.11
C GLY A 391 9.93 -38.85 13.09
N SER A 392 9.83 -40.00 13.77
CA SER A 392 10.79 -40.37 14.83
C SER A 392 11.18 -41.85 14.94
N LEU A 393 10.43 -42.79 14.34
CA LEU A 393 10.69 -44.24 14.42
C LEU A 393 11.36 -44.80 13.14
N ILE A 394 10.99 -44.31 11.95
CA ILE A 394 11.53 -44.81 10.66
C ILE A 394 12.82 -44.06 10.25
N PRO A 395 13.89 -44.76 9.82
CA PRO A 395 15.11 -44.13 9.33
C PRO A 395 14.90 -43.46 7.95
N THR A 396 15.33 -42.19 7.81
CA THR A 396 15.21 -41.42 6.56
C THR A 396 16.48 -41.53 5.69
N PRO A 397 16.37 -41.81 4.38
CA PRO A 397 17.52 -41.88 3.47
C PRO A 397 18.21 -40.51 3.29
N ALA A 398 19.51 -40.53 2.98
CA ALA A 398 20.35 -39.33 2.88
C ALA A 398 19.92 -38.33 1.78
N SER A 399 19.14 -38.79 0.79
CA SER A 399 18.59 -37.95 -0.27
C SER A 399 17.47 -37.01 0.22
N ILE A 400 16.81 -37.31 1.33
CA ILE A 400 15.72 -36.49 1.88
C ILE A 400 16.28 -35.30 2.65
N ASP A 401 15.70 -34.12 2.46
CA ASP A 401 15.92 -32.99 3.34
C ASP A 401 15.05 -33.13 4.60
N ARG A 402 15.69 -33.35 5.75
CA ARG A 402 15.00 -33.58 7.03
C ARG A 402 14.13 -32.40 7.46
N LEU A 403 14.50 -31.16 7.11
CA LEU A 403 13.71 -29.99 7.46
C LEU A 403 12.36 -30.03 6.75
N TRP A 404 12.37 -30.16 5.44
CA TRP A 404 11.16 -30.18 4.62
C TRP A 404 10.31 -31.43 4.84
N PHE A 405 10.93 -32.60 5.04
CA PHE A 405 10.22 -33.82 5.38
C PHE A 405 9.48 -33.70 6.72
N SER A 406 10.16 -33.22 7.77
CA SER A 406 9.53 -32.99 9.08
C SER A 406 8.43 -31.93 9.01
N ALA A 407 8.57 -30.91 8.17
CA ALA A 407 7.53 -29.90 7.94
C ALA A 407 6.29 -30.53 7.28
N GLY A 408 6.47 -31.45 6.32
CA GLY A 408 5.37 -32.20 5.68
C GLY A 408 4.64 -33.12 6.66
N THR A 409 5.38 -33.91 7.45
CA THR A 409 4.78 -34.83 8.42
C THR A 409 4.06 -34.09 9.55
N ILE A 410 4.66 -33.03 10.11
CA ILE A 410 4.04 -32.22 11.18
C ILE A 410 2.84 -31.47 10.61
N GLY A 411 2.99 -30.82 9.45
CA GLY A 411 1.93 -30.02 8.85
C GLY A 411 0.66 -30.83 8.60
N LEU A 412 0.80 -32.04 8.06
CA LEU A 412 -0.38 -32.85 7.80
C LEU A 412 -0.94 -33.57 9.04
N ALA A 413 -0.10 -33.92 10.02
CA ALA A 413 -0.59 -34.39 11.31
C ALA A 413 -1.37 -33.29 12.04
N VAL A 414 -1.03 -32.01 11.84
CA VAL A 414 -1.85 -30.90 12.36
C VAL A 414 -3.18 -30.83 11.62
N ILE A 415 -3.17 -31.00 10.29
CA ILE A 415 -4.38 -31.02 9.45
C ILE A 415 -5.36 -32.13 9.90
N SER A 416 -4.87 -33.32 10.27
CA SER A 416 -5.75 -34.42 10.74
C SER A 416 -6.50 -34.11 12.05
N VAL A 417 -6.06 -33.09 12.80
CA VAL A 417 -6.70 -32.61 14.04
C VAL A 417 -7.58 -31.38 13.78
N VAL A 418 -7.53 -30.77 12.59
CA VAL A 418 -8.29 -29.54 12.28
C VAL A 418 -9.79 -29.76 12.42
N ALA A 419 -10.34 -30.86 11.91
CA ALA A 419 -11.77 -31.15 12.05
C ALA A 419 -12.19 -31.21 13.52
N THR A 420 -11.39 -31.87 14.36
CA THR A 420 -11.60 -31.96 15.81
C THR A 420 -11.46 -30.60 16.50
N ALA A 421 -10.50 -29.77 16.08
CA ALA A 421 -10.34 -28.41 16.59
C ALA A 421 -11.51 -27.49 16.17
N VAL A 422 -12.03 -27.64 14.95
CA VAL A 422 -13.23 -26.94 14.48
C VAL A 422 -14.46 -27.38 15.27
N GLY A 423 -14.61 -28.68 15.54
CA GLY A 423 -15.67 -29.18 16.43
C GLY A 423 -15.59 -28.55 17.83
N ALA A 424 -14.38 -28.44 18.40
CA ALA A 424 -14.19 -27.77 19.69
C ALA A 424 -14.56 -26.28 19.65
N LEU A 425 -14.26 -25.59 18.54
CA LEU A 425 -14.69 -24.21 18.32
C LEU A 425 -16.22 -24.11 18.17
N GLN A 426 -16.86 -25.04 17.45
CA GLN A 426 -18.32 -25.11 17.31
C GLN A 426 -18.99 -25.32 18.66
N ILE A 427 -18.47 -26.22 19.50
CA ILE A 427 -18.97 -26.45 20.86
C ILE A 427 -18.83 -25.17 21.70
N GLY A 428 -17.65 -24.52 21.68
CA GLY A 428 -17.44 -23.26 22.38
C GLY A 428 -18.36 -22.15 21.90
N ALA A 429 -18.52 -21.99 20.58
CA ALA A 429 -19.43 -21.01 19.99
C ALA A 429 -20.88 -21.29 20.34
N ALA A 430 -21.32 -22.55 20.27
CA ALA A 430 -22.65 -22.97 20.65
C ALA A 430 -22.92 -22.72 22.14
N GLN A 431 -21.94 -22.94 23.01
CA GLN A 431 -22.06 -22.64 24.44
C GLN A 431 -22.21 -21.13 24.70
N VAL A 432 -21.42 -20.30 24.00
CA VAL A 432 -21.50 -18.83 24.13
C VAL A 432 -22.84 -18.31 23.58
N LEU A 433 -23.21 -18.71 22.36
CA LEU A 433 -24.47 -18.31 21.73
C LEU A 433 -25.68 -18.80 22.54
N GLY A 434 -25.64 -20.04 23.03
CA GLY A 434 -26.66 -20.60 23.90
C GLY A 434 -26.82 -19.80 25.19
N SER A 435 -25.70 -19.43 25.83
CA SER A 435 -25.71 -18.63 27.05
C SER A 435 -26.26 -17.21 26.83
N LEU A 436 -25.94 -16.58 25.68
CA LEU A 436 -26.45 -15.25 25.33
C LEU A 436 -27.93 -15.25 24.93
N SER A 437 -28.41 -16.34 24.32
CA SER A 437 -29.80 -16.49 23.86
C SER A 437 -30.73 -17.12 24.89
N GLY A 438 -30.19 -17.65 26.00
CA GLY A 438 -30.97 -18.33 27.04
C GLY A 438 -31.38 -19.77 26.67
N PHE A 439 -30.83 -20.35 25.60
CA PHE A 439 -31.15 -21.71 25.14
C PHE A 439 -29.97 -22.67 25.30
N ASP A 440 -30.25 -23.94 25.58
CA ASP A 440 -29.24 -25.01 25.56
C ASP A 440 -28.96 -25.46 24.11
N LEU A 441 -28.17 -24.67 23.39
CA LEU A 441 -27.82 -24.93 21.99
C LEU A 441 -26.87 -26.12 21.84
N VAL A 442 -25.99 -26.36 22.82
CA VAL A 442 -25.04 -27.49 22.80
C VAL A 442 -25.80 -28.81 22.91
N GLY A 443 -26.70 -28.93 23.89
CA GLY A 443 -27.51 -30.14 24.07
C GLY A 443 -28.43 -30.43 22.89
N ARG A 444 -29.02 -29.39 22.27
CA ARG A 444 -30.00 -29.55 21.18
C ARG A 444 -29.40 -29.73 19.78
N ALA A 445 -28.30 -29.03 19.47
CA ALA A 445 -27.75 -29.00 18.11
C ALA A 445 -26.55 -29.94 17.91
N LEU A 446 -25.79 -30.22 18.97
CA LEU A 446 -24.56 -31.02 18.89
C LEU A 446 -24.69 -32.35 19.64
N GLY A 447 -25.35 -32.36 20.79
CA GLY A 447 -25.51 -33.57 21.61
C GLY A 447 -24.25 -33.93 22.43
N THR A 448 -24.41 -34.88 23.36
CA THR A 448 -23.35 -35.29 24.29
C THR A 448 -22.25 -36.08 23.60
N ASP A 449 -22.63 -37.01 22.71
CA ASP A 449 -21.70 -37.92 22.04
C ASP A 449 -20.68 -37.15 21.19
N HIS A 450 -21.13 -36.10 20.49
CA HIS A 450 -20.27 -35.19 19.73
C HIS A 450 -19.25 -34.47 20.62
N VAL A 451 -19.69 -33.91 21.77
CA VAL A 451 -18.81 -33.20 22.71
C VAL A 451 -17.75 -34.15 23.28
N VAL A 452 -18.14 -35.38 23.62
CA VAL A 452 -17.23 -36.40 24.13
C VAL A 452 -16.25 -36.85 23.04
N ALA A 453 -16.71 -37.15 21.83
CA ALA A 453 -15.86 -37.59 20.71
C ALA A 453 -14.80 -36.53 20.35
N VAL A 454 -15.20 -35.25 20.30
CA VAL A 454 -14.27 -34.13 20.08
C VAL A 454 -13.26 -33.99 21.22
N GLY A 455 -13.73 -34.04 22.48
CA GLY A 455 -12.85 -33.97 23.65
C GLY A 455 -11.82 -35.09 23.70
N VAL A 456 -12.24 -36.33 23.41
CA VAL A 456 -11.38 -37.52 23.32
C VAL A 456 -10.38 -37.37 22.15
N GLY A 457 -10.82 -36.88 21.00
CA GLY A 457 -9.93 -36.67 19.85
C GLY A 457 -8.84 -35.62 20.10
N LEU A 458 -9.17 -34.53 20.78
CA LEU A 458 -8.17 -33.53 21.21
C LEU A 458 -7.18 -34.12 22.23
N ALA A 459 -7.65 -34.96 23.15
CA ALA A 459 -6.79 -35.64 24.12
C ALA A 459 -5.86 -36.66 23.44
N ALA A 460 -6.36 -37.44 22.49
CA ALA A 460 -5.56 -38.37 21.68
C ALA A 460 -4.50 -37.64 20.84
N ALA A 461 -4.85 -36.52 20.23
CA ALA A 461 -3.87 -35.68 19.53
C ALA A 461 -2.84 -35.07 20.48
N ALA A 462 -3.27 -34.53 21.64
CA ALA A 462 -2.38 -33.96 22.63
C ALA A 462 -1.33 -34.99 23.12
N THR A 463 -1.76 -36.23 23.37
CA THR A 463 -0.87 -37.31 23.78
C THR A 463 0.10 -37.70 22.66
N GLY A 464 -0.36 -37.88 21.41
CA GLY A 464 0.51 -38.25 20.29
C GLY A 464 1.54 -37.17 19.91
N PHE A 465 1.14 -35.89 19.83
CA PHE A 465 2.07 -34.78 19.60
C PHE A 465 3.06 -34.59 20.76
N GLY A 466 2.59 -34.80 22.00
CA GLY A 466 3.44 -34.80 23.19
C GLY A 466 4.46 -35.94 23.18
N ALA A 467 4.03 -37.15 22.82
CA ALA A 467 4.90 -38.33 22.71
C ALA A 467 5.96 -38.13 21.62
N PHE A 468 5.60 -37.58 20.46
CA PHE A 468 6.55 -37.21 19.42
C PHE A 468 7.57 -36.17 19.92
N ALA A 469 7.12 -35.12 20.59
CA ALA A 469 8.01 -34.09 21.13
C ALA A 469 9.02 -34.68 22.12
N VAL A 470 8.58 -35.56 23.03
CA VAL A 470 9.45 -36.21 24.03
C VAL A 470 10.43 -37.18 23.37
N THR A 471 9.97 -38.02 22.45
CA THR A 471 10.81 -39.02 21.77
C THR A 471 11.83 -38.39 20.82
N ALA A 472 11.43 -37.39 20.04
CA ALA A 472 12.32 -36.64 19.15
C ALA A 472 13.44 -35.92 19.93
N LEU A 473 13.10 -35.29 21.07
CA LEU A 473 14.07 -34.63 21.95
C LEU A 473 15.01 -35.61 22.68
N ARG A 474 14.60 -36.88 22.88
CA ARG A 474 15.43 -37.92 23.52
C ARG A 474 16.38 -38.63 22.55
N ARG A 475 15.93 -38.93 21.33
CA ARG A 475 16.70 -39.72 20.34
C ARG A 475 17.69 -38.90 19.53
N SER A 476 17.43 -37.62 19.35
CA SER A 476 18.28 -36.72 18.59
C SER A 476 18.75 -35.59 19.49
N ALA A 477 20.06 -35.27 19.47
CA ALA A 477 20.54 -33.97 19.95
C ALA A 477 19.65 -32.86 19.33
N PRO A 478 19.40 -31.69 19.98
CA PRO A 478 18.26 -30.76 19.78
C PRO A 478 18.12 -30.07 18.39
N ARG A 479 18.25 -30.84 17.31
CA ARG A 479 18.33 -30.47 15.90
C ARG A 479 17.14 -30.97 15.10
N THR A 480 16.21 -31.74 15.68
CA THR A 480 14.95 -32.10 15.01
C THR A 480 14.08 -30.84 14.94
N PRO A 481 13.84 -30.29 13.75
CA PRO A 481 13.00 -29.11 13.59
C PRO A 481 11.57 -29.42 14.05
N GLY A 482 10.93 -28.47 14.75
CA GLY A 482 9.53 -28.58 15.13
C GLY A 482 9.21 -29.32 16.44
N ALA A 483 10.11 -30.12 17.02
CA ALA A 483 9.81 -30.93 18.22
C ALA A 483 9.31 -30.10 19.44
N ALA A 484 9.97 -28.98 19.73
CA ALA A 484 9.51 -28.06 20.80
C ALA A 484 8.20 -27.35 20.45
N GLY A 485 7.91 -27.15 19.16
CA GLY A 485 6.63 -26.60 18.68
C GLY A 485 5.50 -27.60 18.85
N SER A 486 5.72 -28.87 18.50
CA SER A 486 4.77 -29.97 18.74
C SER A 486 4.42 -30.14 20.21
N GLY A 487 5.39 -29.98 21.12
CA GLY A 487 5.13 -29.99 22.57
C GLY A 487 4.26 -28.83 23.05
N ALA A 488 4.43 -27.62 22.49
CA ALA A 488 3.55 -26.49 22.78
C ALA A 488 2.14 -26.68 22.19
N PHE A 489 2.05 -27.27 20.99
CA PHE A 489 0.79 -27.61 20.35
C PHE A 489 0.01 -28.67 21.13
N ALA A 490 0.68 -29.69 21.68
CA ALA A 490 0.07 -30.67 22.57
C ALA A 490 -0.57 -30.02 23.82
N LEU A 491 0.08 -29.02 24.42
CA LEU A 491 -0.47 -28.28 25.56
C LEU A 491 -1.69 -27.43 25.18
N TRP A 492 -1.71 -26.87 23.97
CA TRP A 492 -2.91 -26.19 23.43
C TRP A 492 -4.08 -27.16 23.30
N LEU A 493 -3.86 -28.31 22.67
CA LEU A 493 -4.89 -29.35 22.50
C LEU A 493 -5.40 -29.86 23.85
N ALA A 494 -4.52 -30.06 24.84
CA ALA A 494 -4.91 -30.48 26.18
C ALA A 494 -5.75 -29.43 26.93
N ALA A 495 -5.38 -28.14 26.84
CA ALA A 495 -6.15 -27.06 27.43
C ALA A 495 -7.54 -26.94 26.77
N THR A 496 -7.61 -27.05 25.44
CA THR A 496 -8.86 -27.03 24.70
C THR A 496 -9.73 -28.25 25.03
N ALA A 497 -9.16 -29.45 25.17
CA ALA A 497 -9.90 -30.64 25.58
C ALA A 497 -10.58 -30.44 26.94
N GLY A 498 -9.85 -29.88 27.93
CA GLY A 498 -10.42 -29.57 29.26
C GLY A 498 -11.58 -28.57 29.22
N LEU A 499 -11.52 -27.58 28.32
CA LEU A 499 -12.61 -26.63 28.10
C LEU A 499 -13.81 -27.27 27.40
N VAL A 500 -13.58 -28.16 26.42
CA VAL A 500 -14.65 -28.91 25.74
C VAL A 500 -15.41 -29.80 26.74
N PHE A 501 -14.70 -30.48 27.64
CA PHE A 501 -15.34 -31.28 28.69
C PHE A 501 -16.14 -30.43 29.70
N ALA A 502 -15.80 -29.16 29.90
CA ALA A 502 -16.59 -28.25 30.72
C ALA A 502 -17.94 -27.87 30.08
N CYS A 503 -18.09 -28.07 28.76
CA CYS A 503 -19.30 -27.77 28.00
C CYS A 503 -20.23 -28.98 27.83
N VAL A 504 -20.00 -30.10 28.54
CA VAL A 504 -20.87 -31.28 28.43
C VAL A 504 -22.30 -30.94 28.89
N PRO A 505 -23.32 -31.13 28.04
CA PRO A 505 -24.67 -30.63 28.32
C PRO A 505 -25.37 -31.37 29.47
N THR A 506 -24.95 -32.60 29.80
CA THR A 506 -25.49 -33.36 30.94
C THR A 506 -25.02 -32.85 32.31
N LEU A 507 -24.05 -31.92 32.35
CA LEU A 507 -23.58 -31.31 33.59
C LEU A 507 -24.55 -30.23 34.09
N PRO A 508 -24.84 -30.16 35.40
CA PRO A 508 -25.62 -29.05 35.96
C PRO A 508 -24.88 -27.72 35.79
N ARG A 509 -25.64 -26.60 35.72
CA ARG A 509 -25.09 -25.26 35.45
C ARG A 509 -23.99 -24.83 36.41
N TRP A 510 -24.11 -25.15 37.70
CA TRP A 510 -23.04 -24.89 38.67
C TRP A 510 -21.77 -25.69 38.35
N GLY A 511 -21.89 -26.90 37.81
CA GLY A 511 -20.78 -27.74 37.36
C GLY A 511 -20.08 -27.17 36.12
N GLN A 512 -20.86 -26.64 35.17
CA GLN A 512 -20.35 -25.92 33.99
C GLN A 512 -19.59 -24.63 34.37
N ILE A 513 -19.82 -24.07 35.56
CA ILE A 513 -19.07 -22.92 36.11
C ILE A 513 -17.87 -23.38 36.96
N ALA A 514 -18.06 -24.40 37.80
CA ALA A 514 -17.04 -24.87 38.74
C ALA A 514 -15.84 -25.54 38.04
N ILE A 515 -16.08 -26.36 37.01
CA ILE A 515 -15.03 -27.07 36.26
C ILE A 515 -14.05 -26.10 35.58
N PRO A 516 -14.48 -25.07 34.82
CA PRO A 516 -13.54 -24.13 34.22
C PRO A 516 -12.84 -23.27 35.28
N LEU A 517 -13.50 -22.86 36.37
CA LEU A 517 -12.81 -22.14 37.46
C LEU A 517 -11.74 -23.00 38.13
N ALA A 518 -12.01 -24.29 38.36
CA ALA A 518 -11.04 -25.25 38.87
C ALA A 518 -9.87 -25.44 37.90
N LEU A 519 -10.14 -25.57 36.59
CA LEU A 519 -9.12 -25.68 35.55
C LEU A 519 -8.22 -24.43 35.53
N ALA A 520 -8.81 -23.23 35.60
CA ALA A 520 -8.08 -21.97 35.66
C ALA A 520 -7.16 -21.89 36.90
N PHE A 521 -7.64 -22.36 38.06
CA PHE A 521 -6.83 -22.43 39.28
C PHE A 521 -5.69 -23.45 39.16
N VAL A 522 -5.95 -24.66 38.64
CA VAL A 522 -4.94 -25.71 38.46
C VAL A 522 -3.85 -25.25 37.49
N MET A 523 -4.20 -24.67 36.34
CA MET A 523 -3.22 -24.14 35.38
C MET A 523 -2.42 -22.98 35.97
N SER A 524 -3.07 -22.07 36.70
CA SER A 524 -2.39 -20.95 37.37
C SER A 524 -1.46 -21.43 38.48
N ALA A 525 -1.85 -22.43 39.27
CA ALA A 525 -1.05 -23.05 40.30
C ALA A 525 0.13 -23.85 39.71
N ALA A 526 -0.06 -24.57 38.59
CA ALA A 526 1.00 -25.27 37.89
C ALA A 526 2.08 -24.30 37.39
N LEU A 527 1.67 -23.18 36.77
CA LEU A 527 2.57 -22.11 36.34
C LEU A 527 3.25 -21.42 37.52
N ALA A 528 2.53 -21.22 38.63
CA ALA A 528 3.01 -20.50 39.79
C ALA A 528 3.82 -21.36 40.75
N ARG A 529 3.72 -22.69 40.79
CA ARG A 529 4.39 -23.56 41.78
C ARG A 529 5.40 -24.55 41.19
N ALA A 530 5.29 -24.95 39.92
CA ALA A 530 6.23 -25.91 39.33
C ALA A 530 7.52 -25.21 38.81
N PRO A 531 8.71 -25.48 39.37
CA PRO A 531 9.95 -24.79 39.01
C PRO A 531 10.36 -25.03 37.54
N ARG A 532 10.10 -26.23 37.01
CA ARG A 532 10.34 -26.56 35.59
C ARG A 532 9.49 -25.71 34.64
N MET A 533 8.24 -25.42 35.01
CA MET A 533 7.33 -24.56 34.22
C MET A 533 7.68 -23.08 34.37
N ARG A 534 8.10 -22.64 35.57
CA ARG A 534 8.63 -21.30 35.81
C ARG A 534 9.96 -21.01 35.11
N ALA A 535 10.69 -22.03 34.64
CA ALA A 535 11.91 -21.89 33.84
C ALA A 535 11.68 -22.18 32.35
N ALA A 536 10.55 -22.78 31.96
CA ALA A 536 10.25 -23.14 30.58
C ALA A 536 10.10 -21.93 29.66
N ARG A 537 10.38 -22.10 28.36
CA ARG A 537 10.22 -21.03 27.36
C ARG A 537 8.78 -20.51 27.32
N PHE A 538 8.60 -19.23 26.99
CA PHE A 538 7.28 -18.58 26.91
C PHE A 538 6.27 -19.38 26.06
N ARG A 539 6.72 -19.99 24.95
CA ARG A 539 5.88 -20.83 24.07
C ARG A 539 5.21 -22.02 24.76
N LEU A 540 5.81 -22.57 25.82
CA LEU A 540 5.22 -23.67 26.60
C LEU A 540 4.33 -23.18 27.74
N ARG A 541 4.51 -21.94 28.21
CA ARG A 541 3.65 -21.34 29.25
C ARG A 541 2.39 -20.70 28.66
N LEU A 542 2.48 -20.20 27.44
CA LEU A 542 1.40 -19.48 26.75
C LEU A 542 0.08 -20.28 26.69
N PRO A 543 0.06 -21.58 26.33
CA PRO A 543 -1.19 -22.35 26.26
C PRO A 543 -1.90 -22.44 27.61
N LEU A 544 -1.15 -22.65 28.69
CA LEU A 544 -1.68 -22.74 30.06
C LEU A 544 -2.19 -21.39 30.56
N LEU A 545 -1.48 -20.29 30.23
CA LEU A 545 -1.90 -18.95 30.60
C LEU A 545 -3.18 -18.56 29.86
N MET A 546 -3.23 -18.74 28.54
CA MET A 546 -4.41 -18.43 27.73
C MET A 546 -5.59 -19.34 28.11
N GLY A 547 -5.35 -20.64 28.31
CA GLY A 547 -6.36 -21.58 28.80
C GLY A 547 -7.00 -21.12 30.11
N ALA A 548 -6.22 -20.58 31.06
CA ALA A 548 -6.75 -20.09 32.34
C ALA A 548 -7.66 -18.86 32.17
N HIS A 549 -7.32 -17.95 31.27
CA HIS A 549 -8.16 -16.78 30.97
C HIS A 549 -9.43 -17.19 30.22
N VAL A 550 -9.33 -18.09 29.24
CA VAL A 550 -10.49 -18.60 28.49
C VAL A 550 -11.44 -19.37 29.42
N ALA A 551 -10.90 -20.16 30.36
CA ALA A 551 -11.70 -20.83 31.38
C ALA A 551 -12.49 -19.85 32.26
N VAL A 552 -11.85 -18.78 32.78
CA VAL A 552 -12.58 -17.76 33.56
C VAL A 552 -13.61 -17.03 32.71
N LEU A 553 -13.29 -16.73 31.44
CA LEU A 553 -14.25 -16.11 30.52
C LEU A 553 -15.44 -17.03 30.24
N LEU A 554 -15.22 -18.33 30.05
CA LEU A 554 -16.29 -19.31 29.89
C LEU A 554 -17.18 -19.36 31.14
N ALA A 555 -16.58 -19.38 32.34
CA ALA A 555 -17.31 -19.34 33.60
C ALA A 555 -18.15 -18.05 33.76
N VAL A 556 -17.61 -16.89 33.34
CA VAL A 556 -18.38 -15.64 33.25
C VAL A 556 -19.58 -15.85 32.35
N ILE A 557 -19.38 -16.22 31.09
CA ILE A 557 -20.46 -16.34 30.10
C ILE A 557 -21.56 -17.28 30.57
N VAL A 558 -21.20 -18.44 31.11
CA VAL A 558 -22.18 -19.41 31.63
C VAL A 558 -22.90 -18.87 32.86
N SER A 559 -22.21 -18.17 33.78
CA SER A 559 -22.84 -17.61 34.99
C SER A 559 -23.96 -16.60 34.68
N TRP A 560 -23.84 -15.85 33.58
CA TRP A 560 -24.85 -14.87 33.18
C TRP A 560 -26.10 -15.49 32.56
N SER A 561 -26.09 -16.78 32.22
CA SER A 561 -27.27 -17.49 31.73
C SER A 561 -28.30 -17.79 32.83
N ASP A 562 -27.91 -17.69 34.10
CA ASP A 562 -28.78 -17.93 35.25
C ASP A 562 -28.69 -16.77 36.25
N PRO A 563 -29.71 -15.89 36.30
CA PRO A 563 -29.72 -14.71 37.17
C PRO A 563 -29.52 -15.02 38.67
N GLN A 564 -29.90 -16.21 39.14
CA GLN A 564 -29.74 -16.61 40.53
C GLN A 564 -28.27 -16.92 40.87
N LEU A 565 -27.51 -17.40 39.88
CA LEU A 565 -26.10 -17.76 40.05
C LEU A 565 -25.14 -16.62 39.70
N THR A 566 -25.54 -15.64 38.88
CA THR A 566 -24.67 -14.54 38.40
C THR A 566 -23.91 -13.82 39.53
N VAL A 567 -24.59 -13.48 40.63
CA VAL A 567 -23.97 -12.73 41.75
C VAL A 567 -23.00 -13.61 42.54
N TRP A 568 -23.41 -14.83 42.89
CA TRP A 568 -22.59 -15.79 43.63
C TRP A 568 -21.37 -16.25 42.83
N ALA A 569 -21.57 -16.66 41.57
CA ALA A 569 -20.49 -16.99 40.65
C ALA A 569 -19.59 -15.77 40.38
N GLY A 570 -20.16 -14.56 40.36
CA GLY A 570 -19.43 -13.32 40.23
C GLY A 570 -18.33 -13.16 41.28
N THR A 571 -18.60 -13.52 42.54
CA THR A 571 -17.59 -13.50 43.61
C THR A 571 -16.47 -14.53 43.38
N ALA A 572 -16.83 -15.75 42.99
CA ALA A 572 -15.85 -16.80 42.68
C ALA A 572 -14.96 -16.44 41.47
N ILE A 573 -15.53 -15.77 40.46
CA ILE A 573 -14.81 -15.25 39.29
C ILE A 573 -13.79 -14.17 39.70
N VAL A 574 -14.17 -13.24 40.59
CA VAL A 574 -13.23 -12.22 41.12
C VAL A 574 -12.06 -12.90 41.85
N VAL A 575 -12.32 -13.94 42.64
CA VAL A 575 -11.28 -14.72 43.32
C VAL A 575 -10.37 -15.44 42.30
N ALA A 576 -10.94 -16.02 41.23
CA ALA A 576 -10.18 -16.65 40.17
C ALA A 576 -9.28 -15.66 39.41
N LEU A 577 -9.76 -14.44 39.14
CA LEU A 577 -8.96 -13.37 38.53
C LEU A 577 -7.75 -12.97 39.40
N ILE A 578 -7.91 -12.99 40.73
CA ILE A 578 -6.80 -12.78 41.67
C ILE A 578 -5.80 -13.95 41.60
N GLY A 579 -6.29 -15.19 41.50
CA GLY A 579 -5.46 -16.40 41.35
C GLY A 579 -4.63 -16.41 40.05
N ILE A 580 -5.21 -15.96 38.94
CA ILE A 580 -4.53 -15.83 37.64
C ILE A 580 -3.42 -14.76 37.67
N ALA A 581 -3.55 -13.75 38.53
CA ALA A 581 -2.54 -12.70 38.67
C ALA A 581 -1.23 -13.17 39.35
N TRP A 582 -1.24 -14.31 40.05
CA TRP A 582 -0.07 -14.85 40.74
C TRP A 582 1.09 -15.28 39.82
N PRO A 583 0.88 -16.12 38.78
CA PRO A 583 1.94 -16.50 37.85
C PRO A 583 2.45 -15.35 36.95
N LEU A 584 1.77 -14.20 36.95
CA LEU A 584 2.10 -13.07 36.09
C LEU A 584 3.18 -12.14 36.66
N PRO A 585 3.98 -11.50 35.78
CA PRO A 585 4.99 -10.52 36.19
C PRO A 585 4.40 -9.37 37.00
N ALA A 586 5.15 -8.87 37.99
CA ALA A 586 4.71 -7.75 38.85
C ALA A 586 4.29 -6.49 38.06
N ARG A 587 4.84 -6.30 36.85
CA ARG A 587 4.51 -5.19 35.97
C ARG A 587 3.12 -5.29 35.34
N SER A 588 2.51 -6.47 35.21
CA SER A 588 1.20 -6.63 34.56
C SER A 588 0.06 -6.88 35.55
N ARG A 589 0.36 -7.09 36.84
CA ARG A 589 -0.65 -7.39 37.88
C ARG A 589 -1.72 -6.30 38.03
N PHE A 590 -1.38 -5.05 37.75
CA PHE A 590 -2.33 -3.94 37.82
C PHE A 590 -3.50 -4.09 36.82
N LEU A 591 -3.29 -4.78 35.69
CA LEU A 591 -4.35 -5.04 34.70
C LEU A 591 -5.41 -5.98 35.28
N HIS A 592 -4.98 -7.01 36.01
CA HIS A 592 -5.87 -7.96 36.68
C HIS A 592 -6.59 -7.32 37.86
N VAL A 593 -5.91 -6.42 38.60
CA VAL A 593 -6.57 -5.60 39.64
C VAL A 593 -7.66 -4.72 39.03
N GLY A 594 -7.37 -4.04 37.91
CA GLY A 594 -8.35 -3.25 37.16
C GLY A 594 -9.52 -4.10 36.65
N ALA A 595 -9.25 -5.26 36.03
CA ALA A 595 -10.28 -6.15 35.51
C ALA A 595 -11.16 -6.73 36.63
N ALA A 596 -10.57 -7.15 37.75
CA ALA A 596 -11.30 -7.63 38.92
C ALA A 596 -12.16 -6.52 39.54
N TYR A 597 -11.64 -5.30 39.65
CA TYR A 597 -12.39 -4.15 40.17
C TYR A 597 -13.55 -3.74 39.24
N ALA A 598 -13.32 -3.73 37.92
CA ALA A 598 -14.36 -3.46 36.93
C ALA A 598 -15.47 -4.51 36.99
N TYR A 599 -15.11 -5.79 37.04
CA TYR A 599 -16.08 -6.88 37.15
C TYR A 599 -16.84 -6.82 38.48
N ALA A 600 -16.19 -6.46 39.58
CA ALA A 600 -16.87 -6.25 40.87
C ALA A 600 -17.91 -5.12 40.79
N LEU A 601 -17.62 -3.99 40.11
CA LEU A 601 -18.60 -2.93 39.89
C LEU A 601 -19.79 -3.41 39.03
N ILE A 602 -19.55 -4.27 38.03
CA ILE A 602 -20.63 -4.89 37.24
C ILE A 602 -21.50 -5.80 38.12
N VAL A 603 -20.91 -6.63 38.98
CA VAL A 603 -21.65 -7.48 39.92
C VAL A 603 -22.48 -6.63 40.89
N VAL A 604 -21.92 -5.53 41.41
CA VAL A 604 -22.67 -4.57 42.25
C VAL A 604 -23.83 -3.93 41.48
N ALA A 605 -23.60 -3.48 40.24
CA ALA A 605 -24.64 -2.92 39.38
C ALA A 605 -25.78 -3.93 39.14
N THR A 606 -25.42 -5.19 38.91
CA THR A 606 -26.36 -6.28 38.67
C THR A 606 -27.18 -6.59 39.93
N ALA A 607 -26.53 -6.62 41.10
CA ALA A 607 -27.20 -6.80 42.37
C ALA A 607 -28.18 -5.65 42.68
N LEU A 608 -27.79 -4.39 42.43
CA LEU A 608 -28.69 -3.24 42.56
C LEU A 608 -29.88 -3.29 41.58
N GLY A 609 -29.64 -3.79 40.36
CA GLY A 609 -30.70 -4.04 39.38
C GLY A 609 -31.69 -5.10 39.84
N GLN A 610 -31.21 -6.20 40.43
CA GLN A 610 -32.06 -7.24 41.02
C GLN A 610 -32.89 -6.74 42.21
N LEU A 611 -32.40 -5.72 42.92
CA LEU A 611 -33.14 -5.02 43.99
C LEU A 611 -34.15 -3.98 43.47
N GLY A 612 -34.26 -3.78 42.15
CA GLY A 612 -35.27 -2.91 41.53
C GLY A 612 -34.89 -1.43 41.40
N VAL A 613 -33.61 -1.07 41.49
CA VAL A 613 -33.16 0.33 41.36
C VAL A 613 -33.24 0.80 39.90
N GLY A 614 -33.87 1.96 39.66
CA GLY A 614 -34.00 2.55 38.31
C GLY A 614 -32.66 2.87 37.62
N PRO A 615 -32.60 2.92 36.28
CA PRO A 615 -31.34 2.87 35.51
C PRO A 615 -30.39 4.05 35.77
N ILE A 616 -30.91 5.26 35.99
CA ILE A 616 -30.10 6.46 36.26
C ILE A 616 -29.53 6.41 37.67
N ALA A 617 -30.38 6.07 38.66
CA ALA A 617 -29.97 5.88 40.03
C ALA A 617 -28.95 4.74 40.14
N LEU A 618 -29.14 3.64 39.40
CA LEU A 618 -28.22 2.51 39.31
C LEU A 618 -26.85 2.95 38.77
N LEU A 619 -26.80 3.69 37.66
CA LEU A 619 -25.53 4.20 37.10
C LEU A 619 -24.85 5.19 38.07
N CYS A 620 -25.62 6.08 38.70
CA CYS A 620 -25.05 7.08 39.60
C CYS A 620 -24.56 6.45 40.91
N LEU A 621 -25.28 5.46 41.46
CA LEU A 621 -24.86 4.73 42.66
C LEU A 621 -23.64 3.86 42.38
N THR A 622 -23.60 3.14 41.26
CA THR A 622 -22.42 2.35 40.86
C THR A 622 -21.20 3.23 40.60
N THR A 623 -21.38 4.39 39.95
CA THR A 623 -20.35 5.42 39.81
C THR A 623 -19.90 5.93 41.17
N SER A 624 -20.83 6.16 42.10
CA SER A 624 -20.53 6.63 43.46
C SER A 624 -19.73 5.58 44.25
N PHE A 625 -20.09 4.29 44.19
CA PHE A 625 -19.31 3.20 44.78
C PHE A 625 -17.90 3.12 44.16
N GLY A 626 -17.80 3.31 42.83
CA GLY A 626 -16.52 3.40 42.13
C GLY A 626 -15.67 4.58 42.59
N LEU A 627 -16.26 5.76 42.74
CA LEU A 627 -15.59 7.00 43.17
C LEU A 627 -15.19 6.96 44.64
N ILE A 628 -16.01 6.38 45.52
CA ILE A 628 -15.67 6.13 46.93
C ILE A 628 -14.52 5.13 47.00
N GLY A 629 -14.58 4.03 46.24
CA GLY A 629 -13.49 3.05 46.15
C GLY A 629 -12.18 3.68 45.67
N ALA A 630 -12.24 4.54 44.65
CA ALA A 630 -11.10 5.32 44.17
C ALA A 630 -10.58 6.32 45.21
N LEU A 631 -11.46 6.98 45.96
CA LEU A 631 -11.11 7.92 47.04
C LEU A 631 -10.41 7.18 48.19
N VAL A 632 -10.98 6.06 48.66
CA VAL A 632 -10.37 5.17 49.67
C VAL A 632 -9.03 4.64 49.17
N ALA A 633 -8.96 4.19 47.92
CA ALA A 633 -7.73 3.73 47.31
C ALA A 633 -6.68 4.84 47.25
N THR A 634 -7.08 6.10 47.02
CA THR A 634 -6.21 7.29 46.97
C THR A 634 -5.65 7.65 48.34
N VAL A 635 -6.43 7.50 49.41
CA VAL A 635 -6.02 7.77 50.81
C VAL A 635 -5.19 6.61 51.39
N THR A 636 -5.41 5.36 50.95
CA THR A 636 -4.72 4.17 51.46
C THR A 636 -3.29 4.06 50.94
N THR A 637 -2.30 4.12 51.84
CA THR A 637 -0.86 4.13 51.48
C THR A 637 -0.27 2.76 51.14
N ARG A 638 -0.96 1.65 51.46
CA ARG A 638 -0.47 0.26 51.25
C ARG A 638 -0.53 -0.22 49.80
N LEU A 639 -1.25 0.47 48.91
CA LEU A 639 -1.40 0.08 47.50
C LEU A 639 -0.25 0.60 46.64
N ARG A 640 0.28 -0.25 45.75
CA ARG A 640 1.33 0.11 44.78
C ARG A 640 0.82 1.13 43.79
N SER A 641 1.73 1.93 43.22
CA SER A 641 1.37 3.00 42.28
C SER A 641 0.49 2.51 41.14
N ALA A 642 0.90 1.44 40.45
CA ALA A 642 0.15 0.91 39.31
C ALA A 642 -1.27 0.44 39.67
N ASP A 643 -1.47 -0.14 40.87
CA ASP A 643 -2.75 -0.73 41.27
C ASP A 643 -3.81 0.33 41.58
N TRP A 644 -3.46 1.43 42.26
CA TRP A 644 -4.42 2.50 42.52
C TRP A 644 -4.69 3.37 41.28
N HIS A 645 -3.74 3.49 40.34
CA HIS A 645 -4.01 4.11 39.03
C HIS A 645 -5.00 3.28 38.21
N ALA A 646 -4.91 1.94 38.26
CA ALA A 646 -5.87 1.06 37.60
C ALA A 646 -7.30 1.25 38.15
N ILE A 647 -7.45 1.39 39.47
CA ILE A 647 -8.73 1.70 40.12
C ILE A 647 -9.28 3.03 39.61
N LEU A 648 -8.45 4.09 39.58
CA LEU A 648 -8.87 5.39 39.05
C LEU A 648 -9.31 5.34 37.58
N ALA A 649 -8.57 4.61 36.75
CA ALA A 649 -8.89 4.44 35.34
C ALA A 649 -10.26 3.74 35.17
N VAL A 650 -10.50 2.65 35.89
CA VAL A 650 -11.77 1.92 35.85
C VAL A 650 -12.93 2.80 36.33
N THR A 651 -12.76 3.52 37.45
CA THR A 651 -13.78 4.41 37.99
C THR A 651 -14.13 5.57 37.06
N SER A 652 -13.20 6.02 36.21
CA SER A 652 -13.46 7.09 35.25
C SER A 652 -14.51 6.72 34.19
N VAL A 653 -14.65 5.43 33.85
CA VAL A 653 -15.57 4.95 32.80
C VAL A 653 -17.03 5.19 33.17
N PRO A 654 -17.58 4.64 34.27
CA PRO A 654 -18.96 4.89 34.64
C PRO A 654 -19.21 6.38 34.94
N PHE A 655 -18.21 7.13 35.42
CA PHE A 655 -18.32 8.58 35.58
C PHE A 655 -18.51 9.31 34.25
N VAL A 656 -17.70 9.03 33.22
CA VAL A 656 -17.85 9.64 31.90
C VAL A 656 -19.20 9.26 31.27
N ILE A 657 -19.63 8.00 31.42
CA ILE A 657 -20.97 7.57 30.95
C ILE A 657 -22.06 8.38 31.68
N GLY A 658 -21.91 8.58 33.00
CA GLY A 658 -22.80 9.42 33.80
C GLY A 658 -22.86 10.86 33.29
N VAL A 659 -21.72 11.48 32.99
CA VAL A 659 -21.64 12.85 32.43
C VAL A 659 -22.29 12.95 31.05
N VAL A 660 -22.09 11.97 30.17
CA VAL A 660 -22.75 11.93 28.85
C VAL A 660 -24.27 11.85 29.01
N LYS A 661 -24.76 11.09 30.00
CA LYS A 661 -26.19 10.97 30.27
C LYS A 661 -26.84 12.29 30.70
N VAL A 662 -26.09 13.22 31.30
CA VAL A 662 -26.57 14.58 31.65
C VAL A 662 -27.09 15.35 30.43
N VAL A 663 -26.58 15.06 29.22
CA VAL A 663 -27.08 15.69 27.98
C VAL A 663 -28.52 15.29 27.68
N PHE A 664 -28.90 14.07 28.06
CA PHE A 664 -30.22 13.49 27.79
C PHE A 664 -31.18 13.71 28.96
N GLU A 665 -30.73 13.44 30.19
CA GLU A 665 -31.56 13.54 31.39
C GLU A 665 -30.75 14.09 32.56
N ARG A 666 -31.28 15.14 33.20
CA ARG A 666 -30.61 15.88 34.27
C ARG A 666 -31.27 15.49 35.59
N SER A 667 -30.52 14.99 36.56
CA SER A 667 -31.08 14.50 37.83
C SER A 667 -30.20 14.85 39.03
N GLY A 668 -30.78 14.85 40.23
CA GLY A 668 -30.03 14.98 41.49
C GLY A 668 -28.99 13.86 41.68
N TRP A 669 -29.24 12.67 41.15
CA TRP A 669 -28.30 11.55 41.17
C TRP A 669 -27.00 11.83 40.39
N THR A 670 -27.10 12.53 39.25
CA THR A 670 -25.91 12.95 38.48
C THR A 670 -25.17 14.07 39.20
N ALA A 671 -25.88 14.95 39.94
CA ALA A 671 -25.26 15.95 40.80
C ALA A 671 -24.48 15.29 41.95
N LEU A 672 -25.03 14.24 42.59
CA LEU A 672 -24.35 13.48 43.65
C LEU A 672 -23.03 12.86 43.19
N SER A 673 -23.06 12.08 42.10
CA SER A 673 -21.85 11.43 41.57
C SER A 673 -20.81 12.44 41.07
N THR A 674 -21.23 13.53 40.43
CA THR A 674 -20.32 14.60 39.99
C THR A 674 -19.76 15.40 41.16
N GLY A 675 -20.51 15.57 42.23
CA GLY A 675 -20.04 16.14 43.50
C GLY A 675 -18.96 15.28 44.15
N ILE A 676 -19.13 13.96 44.19
CA ILE A 676 -18.09 13.04 44.69
C ILE A 676 -16.84 13.09 43.80
N MET A 677 -17.00 13.23 42.48
CA MET A 677 -15.86 13.42 41.57
C MET A 677 -15.14 14.75 41.81
N PHE A 678 -15.86 15.84 42.08
CA PHE A 678 -15.26 17.11 42.49
C PHE A 678 -14.44 16.95 43.77
N LEU A 679 -14.97 16.21 44.77
CA LEU A 679 -14.24 15.90 46.00
C LEU A 679 -12.99 15.05 45.74
N LEU A 680 -13.08 14.04 44.86
CA LEU A 680 -11.94 13.22 44.45
C LEU A 680 -10.88 14.06 43.73
N ALA A 681 -11.26 14.92 42.78
CA ALA A 681 -10.38 15.82 42.05
C ALA A 681 -9.70 16.82 43.00
N LEU A 682 -10.45 17.41 43.94
CA LEU A 682 -9.90 18.29 44.97
C LEU A 682 -8.90 17.56 45.88
N THR A 683 -9.23 16.32 46.28
CA THR A 683 -8.36 15.46 47.09
C THR A 683 -7.08 15.11 46.35
N LEU A 684 -7.15 14.75 45.07
CA LEU A 684 -5.99 14.49 44.22
C LEU A 684 -5.12 15.73 44.00
N LEU A 685 -5.73 16.91 43.86
CA LEU A 685 -5.01 18.18 43.70
C LEU A 685 -4.17 18.51 44.94
N VAL A 686 -4.72 18.24 46.12
CA VAL A 686 -4.13 18.60 47.42
C VAL A 686 -3.25 17.48 48.02
N SER A 687 -3.36 16.24 47.54
CA SER A 687 -2.63 15.07 48.06
C SER A 687 -1.11 15.13 47.83
N ARG A 688 -0.36 14.62 48.81
CA ARG A 688 1.11 14.47 48.81
C ARG A 688 1.59 13.04 48.57
N ARG A 689 0.70 12.14 48.15
CA ARG A 689 1.03 10.71 47.98
C ARG A 689 2.12 10.49 46.92
N GLN A 690 3.10 9.65 47.26
CA GLN A 690 4.14 9.22 46.32
C GLN A 690 3.53 8.46 45.13
N GLY A 691 3.93 8.83 43.92
CA GLY A 691 3.39 8.28 42.67
C GLY A 691 2.29 9.10 42.01
N LEU A 692 1.82 10.20 42.61
CA LEU A 692 0.90 11.14 41.94
C LEU A 692 1.67 12.00 40.92
N GLY A 693 1.56 11.63 39.65
CA GLY A 693 2.25 12.29 38.55
C GLY A 693 1.72 13.70 38.24
N ILE A 694 2.52 14.46 37.48
CA ILE A 694 2.13 15.80 36.99
C ILE A 694 0.83 15.74 36.19
N VAL A 695 0.68 14.74 35.32
CA VAL A 695 -0.50 14.56 34.44
C VAL A 695 -1.78 14.35 35.25
N LEU A 696 -1.76 13.45 36.24
CA LEU A 696 -2.94 13.17 37.06
C LEU A 696 -3.36 14.39 37.88
N ARG A 697 -2.39 15.16 38.39
CA ARG A 697 -2.67 16.42 39.10
C ARG A 697 -3.21 17.51 38.16
N ALA A 698 -2.73 17.55 36.91
CA ALA A 698 -3.29 18.40 35.85
C ALA A 698 -4.76 18.06 35.55
N ILE A 699 -5.05 16.77 35.36
CA ILE A 699 -6.43 16.28 35.11
C ILE A 699 -7.33 16.64 36.29
N ALA A 700 -6.88 16.40 37.53
CA ALA A 700 -7.62 16.77 38.73
C ALA A 700 -7.91 18.28 38.79
N ALA A 701 -6.92 19.13 38.50
CA ALA A 701 -7.12 20.58 38.44
C ALA A 701 -8.09 20.99 37.32
N GLY A 702 -7.99 20.36 36.14
CA GLY A 702 -8.87 20.61 35.00
C GLY A 702 -10.31 20.17 35.24
N LEU A 703 -10.57 19.16 36.08
CA LEU A 703 -11.93 18.67 36.33
C LEU A 703 -12.75 19.54 37.28
N LEU A 704 -12.13 20.44 38.05
CA LEU A 704 -12.85 21.21 39.08
C LEU A 704 -13.95 22.12 38.50
N VAL A 705 -13.62 22.94 37.50
CA VAL A 705 -14.56 23.90 36.91
C VAL A 705 -15.69 23.19 36.12
N PRO A 706 -15.39 22.21 35.25
CA PRO A 706 -16.44 21.46 34.55
C PRO A 706 -17.35 20.66 35.49
N SER A 707 -16.80 19.99 36.51
CA SER A 707 -17.63 19.24 37.48
C SER A 707 -18.58 20.16 38.25
N LEU A 708 -18.11 21.34 38.67
CA LEU A 708 -18.97 22.33 39.33
C LEU A 708 -20.05 22.88 38.38
N ALA A 709 -19.70 23.15 37.12
CA ALA A 709 -20.66 23.58 36.11
C ALA A 709 -21.76 22.52 35.87
N VAL A 710 -21.40 21.24 35.78
CA VAL A 710 -22.36 20.14 35.63
C VAL A 710 -23.28 20.01 36.84
N VAL A 711 -22.76 20.15 38.06
CA VAL A 711 -23.57 20.17 39.28
C VAL A 711 -24.61 21.30 39.23
N ILE A 712 -24.20 22.52 38.84
CA ILE A 712 -25.11 23.68 38.72
C ILE A 712 -26.16 23.46 37.64
N VAL A 713 -25.80 22.86 36.50
CA VAL A 713 -26.76 22.54 35.43
C VAL A 713 -27.77 21.48 35.87
N CYS A 714 -27.32 20.44 36.57
CA CYS A 714 -28.21 19.37 37.06
C CYS A 714 -29.16 19.89 38.13
N LEU A 715 -28.65 20.61 39.14
CA LEU A 715 -29.48 21.21 40.19
C LEU A 715 -30.42 22.28 39.63
N GLY A 716 -29.94 23.13 38.71
CA GLY A 716 -30.76 24.14 38.06
C GLY A 716 -31.91 23.54 37.23
N ALA A 717 -31.70 22.37 36.64
CA ALA A 717 -32.75 21.65 35.91
C ALA A 717 -33.76 20.95 36.83
N GLU A 718 -33.37 20.60 38.05
CA GLU A 718 -34.23 19.95 39.04
C GLU A 718 -35.06 20.96 39.85
N VAL A 719 -34.52 22.17 40.06
CA VAL A 719 -35.13 23.22 40.91
C VAL A 719 -35.97 24.22 40.11
N LEU A 720 -35.67 24.50 38.84
CA LEU A 720 -36.37 25.52 38.04
C LEU A 720 -37.47 24.91 37.16
N ALA A 721 -38.66 25.52 37.19
CA ALA A 721 -39.81 25.11 36.37
C ALA A 721 -39.72 25.54 34.88
N MET A 722 -38.83 26.49 34.54
CA MET A 722 -38.60 26.97 33.17
C MET A 722 -37.23 26.49 32.63
N SER A 723 -36.95 26.71 31.34
CA SER A 723 -35.62 26.45 30.75
C SER A 723 -34.54 27.15 31.58
N ALA A 724 -33.69 26.36 32.22
CA ALA A 724 -32.63 26.87 33.09
C ALA A 724 -31.49 27.57 32.32
N SER A 725 -31.48 27.55 30.98
CA SER A 725 -30.35 28.02 30.16
C SER A 725 -30.05 29.52 30.29
N PRO A 726 -31.05 30.44 30.32
CA PRO A 726 -30.82 31.87 30.53
C PRO A 726 -30.25 32.22 31.91
N VAL A 727 -30.39 31.33 32.90
CA VAL A 727 -29.89 31.53 34.27
C VAL A 727 -28.56 30.81 34.49
N THR A 728 -28.46 29.54 34.08
CA THR A 728 -27.28 28.69 34.31
C THR A 728 -26.07 29.08 33.45
N LEU A 729 -26.26 29.49 32.19
CA LEU A 729 -25.13 29.88 31.31
C LEU A 729 -24.42 31.15 31.79
N PRO A 730 -25.12 32.22 32.22
CA PRO A 730 -24.47 33.36 32.87
C PRO A 730 -23.77 32.99 34.19
N ILE A 731 -24.34 32.10 35.01
CA ILE A 731 -23.69 31.63 36.25
C ILE A 731 -22.38 30.88 35.91
N ILE A 732 -22.39 30.03 34.88
CA ILE A 732 -21.17 29.35 34.41
C ILE A 732 -20.14 30.36 33.88
N ALA A 733 -20.58 31.35 33.09
CA ALA A 733 -19.72 32.43 32.61
C ALA A 733 -19.11 33.24 33.77
N ALA A 734 -19.87 33.48 34.84
CA ALA A 734 -19.38 34.13 36.06
C ALA A 734 -18.36 33.26 36.81
N ILE A 735 -18.58 31.95 36.91
CA ILE A 735 -17.60 31.01 37.49
C ILE A 735 -16.28 31.06 36.71
N VAL A 736 -16.34 31.07 35.37
CA VAL A 736 -15.15 31.23 34.52
C VAL A 736 -14.49 32.59 34.74
N ALA A 737 -15.27 33.67 34.73
CA ALA A 737 -14.79 35.04 34.92
C ALA A 737 -14.13 35.27 36.30
N LEU A 738 -14.57 34.55 37.34
CA LEU A 738 -13.97 34.56 38.67
C LEU A 738 -12.75 33.62 38.79
N THR A 739 -12.76 32.49 38.09
CA THR A 739 -11.67 31.50 38.16
C THR A 739 -10.38 32.03 37.54
N LEU A 740 -10.46 32.66 36.36
CA LEU A 740 -9.30 33.18 35.63
C LEU A 740 -8.41 34.12 36.46
N PRO A 741 -8.94 35.17 37.13
CA PRO A 741 -8.13 36.03 37.99
C PRO A 741 -7.68 35.36 39.30
N SER A 742 -8.43 34.37 39.81
CA SER A 742 -8.15 33.68 41.09
C SER A 742 -7.01 32.65 41.03
N THR A 743 -6.56 32.29 39.82
CA THR A 743 -5.51 31.26 39.60
C THR A 743 -4.18 31.58 40.28
N GLY A 744 -3.86 32.87 40.48
CA GLY A 744 -2.69 33.30 41.24
C GLY A 744 -2.77 32.94 42.73
N ALA A 745 -3.93 33.12 43.37
CA ALA A 745 -4.13 32.80 44.78
C ALA A 745 -4.13 31.27 45.03
N ILE A 746 -4.69 30.50 44.10
CA ILE A 746 -4.71 29.02 44.15
C ILE A 746 -3.27 28.47 44.08
N ARG A 747 -2.43 29.03 43.20
CA ARG A 747 -1.00 28.69 43.13
C ARG A 747 -0.32 28.88 44.49
N SER A 748 -0.46 30.04 45.11
CA SER A 748 0.15 30.33 46.41
C SER A 748 -0.35 29.41 47.53
N ALA A 749 -1.62 28.98 47.49
CA ALA A 749 -2.17 28.03 48.45
C ALA A 749 -1.59 26.61 48.32
N LEU A 750 -1.35 26.13 47.09
CA LEU A 750 -0.74 24.82 46.84
C LEU A 750 0.76 24.80 47.18
N GLU A 751 1.48 25.89 46.91
CA GLU A 751 2.88 26.06 47.31
C GLU A 751 3.03 26.02 48.84
N ARG A 752 2.15 26.72 49.59
CA ARG A 752 2.13 26.67 51.07
C ARG A 752 1.90 25.28 51.67
N ARG A 753 1.28 24.35 50.92
CA ARG A 753 1.09 22.96 51.35
C ARG A 753 2.30 22.05 51.05
N GLY A 754 3.38 22.60 50.48
CA GLY A 754 4.62 21.88 50.18
C GLY A 754 4.56 21.08 48.87
N ILE A 755 3.71 21.46 47.91
CA ILE A 755 3.66 20.85 46.58
C ILE A 755 4.71 21.50 45.69
N GLY A 756 5.53 20.69 45.00
CA GLY A 756 6.63 21.20 44.16
C GLY A 756 6.16 22.16 43.05
N GLU A 757 6.98 23.18 42.77
CA GLU A 757 6.66 24.29 41.87
C GLU A 757 6.18 23.84 40.48
N ARG A 758 6.81 22.81 39.88
CA ARG A 758 6.41 22.27 38.57
C ARG A 758 4.99 21.72 38.57
N HIS A 759 4.58 21.04 39.65
CA HIS A 759 3.23 20.49 39.76
C HIS A 759 2.19 21.59 39.96
N VAL A 760 2.53 22.65 40.70
CA VAL A 760 1.65 23.79 40.92
C VAL A 760 1.48 24.61 39.63
N ALA A 761 2.57 24.84 38.89
CA ALA A 761 2.53 25.53 37.60
C ALA A 761 1.63 24.81 36.59
N VAL A 762 1.77 23.48 36.48
CA VAL A 762 0.94 22.66 35.57
C VAL A 762 -0.52 22.60 36.03
N ALA A 763 -0.78 22.47 37.33
CA ALA A 763 -2.15 22.52 37.85
C ALA A 763 -2.82 23.87 37.56
N ARG A 764 -2.10 24.98 37.72
CA ARG A 764 -2.57 26.33 37.39
C ARG A 764 -2.92 26.45 35.91
N VAL A 765 -2.02 26.06 35.00
CA VAL A 765 -2.27 26.11 33.55
C VAL A 765 -3.46 25.24 33.16
N SER A 766 -3.58 24.05 33.77
CA SER A 766 -4.71 23.14 33.51
C SER A 766 -6.04 23.72 33.98
N LEU A 767 -6.05 24.42 35.12
CA LEU A 767 -7.23 25.14 35.62
C LEU A 767 -7.59 26.34 34.73
N GLU A 768 -6.61 27.16 34.33
CA GLU A 768 -6.80 28.28 33.39
C GLU A 768 -7.36 27.76 32.05
N ALA A 769 -6.77 26.71 31.49
CA ALA A 769 -7.21 26.09 30.23
C ALA A 769 -8.63 25.51 30.33
N SER A 770 -8.95 24.79 31.41
CA SER A 770 -10.30 24.24 31.59
C SER A 770 -11.35 25.32 31.83
N ALA A 771 -11.00 26.42 32.51
CA ALA A 771 -11.91 27.55 32.67
C ALA A 771 -12.21 28.21 31.31
N LEU A 772 -11.18 28.45 30.48
CA LEU A 772 -11.37 28.97 29.12
C LEU A 772 -12.20 28.02 28.25
N LEU A 773 -11.94 26.71 28.31
CA LEU A 773 -12.73 25.71 27.59
C LEU A 773 -14.20 25.71 28.04
N THR A 774 -14.44 25.77 29.35
CA THR A 774 -15.80 25.85 29.91
C THR A 774 -16.50 27.13 29.45
N GLY A 775 -15.78 28.26 29.39
CA GLY A 775 -16.30 29.52 28.84
C GLY A 775 -16.64 29.43 27.35
N ALA A 776 -15.78 28.80 26.55
CA ALA A 776 -16.04 28.56 25.12
C ALA A 776 -17.27 27.65 24.90
N ILE A 777 -17.42 26.59 25.70
CA ILE A 777 -18.60 25.72 25.68
C ILE A 777 -19.86 26.52 26.06
N ALA A 778 -19.77 27.39 27.06
CA ALA A 778 -20.89 28.25 27.46
C ALA A 778 -21.30 29.22 26.33
N VAL A 779 -20.34 29.82 25.60
CA VAL A 779 -20.62 30.65 24.41
C VAL A 779 -21.26 29.84 23.30
N ALA A 780 -20.73 28.65 23.00
CA ALA A 780 -21.29 27.77 21.97
C ALA A 780 -22.71 27.33 22.33
N LEU A 781 -22.96 26.95 23.58
CA LEU A 781 -24.30 26.59 24.05
C LEU A 781 -25.25 27.79 24.02
N ALA A 782 -24.78 29.01 24.32
CA ALA A 782 -25.59 30.22 24.21
C ALA A 782 -25.99 30.52 22.75
N LEU A 783 -25.07 30.33 21.79
CA LEU A 783 -25.32 30.52 20.36
C LEU A 783 -26.26 29.46 19.76
N VAL A 784 -26.08 28.19 20.14
CA VAL A 784 -26.80 27.06 19.51
C VAL A 784 -28.16 26.80 20.16
N ARG A 785 -28.32 27.03 21.48
CA ARG A 785 -29.59 26.77 22.16
C ARG A 785 -30.58 27.90 21.86
N VAL A 786 -31.65 27.57 21.15
CA VAL A 786 -32.80 28.46 20.89
C VAL A 786 -33.31 29.15 22.16
N ALA A 787 -33.34 28.42 23.28
CA ALA A 787 -33.81 28.94 24.57
C ALA A 787 -32.89 29.99 25.23
N ALA A 788 -31.64 30.14 24.78
CA ALA A 788 -30.74 31.19 25.23
C ALA A 788 -30.87 32.44 24.33
N GLY A 789 -30.83 32.25 23.00
CA GLY A 789 -30.98 33.32 22.02
C GLY A 789 -29.80 34.31 21.97
N LEU A 790 -29.85 35.22 20.99
CA LEU A 790 -28.83 36.27 20.80
C LEU A 790 -28.67 37.21 22.02
N PRO A 791 -29.72 37.57 22.79
CA PRO A 791 -29.56 38.39 24.00
C PRO A 791 -28.74 37.73 25.10
N THR A 792 -28.98 36.44 25.39
CA THR A 792 -28.20 35.69 26.39
C THR A 792 -26.76 35.47 25.91
N THR A 793 -26.56 35.26 24.61
CA THR A 793 -25.22 35.16 24.04
C THR A 793 -24.43 36.44 24.21
N ALA A 794 -25.04 37.60 23.93
CA ALA A 794 -24.41 38.90 24.16
C ALA A 794 -24.04 39.08 25.64
N LEU A 795 -24.93 38.70 26.57
CA LEU A 795 -24.67 38.75 28.00
C LEU A 795 -23.49 37.85 28.42
N VAL A 796 -23.44 36.60 27.95
CA VAL A 796 -22.34 35.66 28.21
C VAL A 796 -21.02 36.22 27.69
N LEU A 797 -21.00 36.76 26.48
CA LEU A 797 -19.80 37.35 25.88
C LEU A 797 -19.31 38.58 26.65
N VAL A 798 -20.22 39.43 27.15
CA VAL A 798 -19.86 40.58 27.99
C VAL A 798 -19.26 40.13 29.33
N ILE A 799 -19.87 39.15 30.00
CA ILE A 799 -19.35 38.61 31.28
C ILE A 799 -17.95 38.03 31.09
N LEU A 800 -17.73 37.28 30.00
CA LEU A 800 -16.41 36.73 29.67
C LEU A 800 -15.41 37.81 29.28
N ALA A 801 -15.82 38.87 28.56
CA ALA A 801 -14.96 40.00 28.23
C ALA A 801 -14.47 40.72 29.49
N LEU A 802 -15.36 40.94 30.47
CA LEU A 802 -15.01 41.50 31.78
C LEU A 802 -14.04 40.60 32.55
N GLY A 803 -14.29 39.27 32.56
CA GLY A 803 -13.38 38.30 33.17
C GLY A 803 -12.00 38.25 32.51
N ALA A 804 -11.92 38.37 31.18
CA ALA A 804 -10.67 38.41 30.42
C ALA A 804 -9.90 39.72 30.65
N ALA A 805 -10.60 40.86 30.74
CA ALA A 805 -10.01 42.14 31.12
C ALA A 805 -9.47 42.10 32.57
N ALA A 806 -10.23 41.56 33.51
CA ALA A 806 -9.80 41.36 34.90
C ALA A 806 -8.57 40.44 35.01
N ALA A 807 -8.51 39.36 34.21
CA ALA A 807 -7.32 38.51 34.13
C ALA A 807 -6.09 39.25 33.57
N SER A 808 -6.30 40.19 32.65
CA SER A 808 -5.22 41.04 32.12
C SER A 808 -4.70 42.03 33.16
N LEU A 809 -5.59 42.61 33.96
CA LEU A 809 -5.28 43.61 34.98
C LEU A 809 -4.64 42.97 36.23
N TRP A 810 -5.28 41.95 36.81
CA TRP A 810 -4.85 41.36 38.09
C TRP A 810 -3.84 40.23 37.93
N ALA A 811 -3.98 39.39 36.90
CA ALA A 811 -3.04 38.29 36.63
C ALA A 811 -1.95 38.64 35.60
N ARG A 812 -1.88 39.91 35.15
CA ARG A 812 -0.91 40.47 34.19
C ARG A 812 -0.81 39.67 32.88
N ARG A 813 -1.93 39.12 32.39
CA ARG A 813 -1.97 38.27 31.19
C ARG A 813 -2.29 39.08 29.93
N ARG A 814 -1.32 39.28 29.04
CA ARG A 814 -1.50 40.06 27.79
C ARG A 814 -2.56 39.48 26.84
N TYR A 815 -2.81 38.17 26.88
CA TYR A 815 -3.81 37.54 26.00
C TYR A 815 -5.25 37.96 26.34
N GLY A 816 -5.53 38.39 27.58
CA GLY A 816 -6.90 38.72 27.96
C GLY A 816 -7.44 39.96 27.27
N TRP A 817 -6.58 40.89 26.81
CA TRP A 817 -7.01 42.03 25.98
C TRP A 817 -7.53 41.60 24.61
N TRP A 818 -6.84 40.67 23.95
CA TRP A 818 -7.30 40.11 22.67
C TRP A 818 -8.57 39.28 22.83
N LEU A 819 -8.68 38.51 23.91
CA LEU A 819 -9.89 37.75 24.23
C LEU A 819 -11.08 38.68 24.52
N ALA A 820 -10.86 39.77 25.26
CA ALA A 820 -11.88 40.78 25.51
C ALA A 820 -12.32 41.46 24.20
N ALA A 821 -11.39 41.82 23.32
CA ALA A 821 -11.70 42.39 22.01
C ALA A 821 -12.53 41.41 21.16
N ALA A 822 -12.17 40.12 21.11
CA ALA A 822 -12.91 39.11 20.38
C ALA A 822 -14.33 38.91 20.94
N CYS A 823 -14.48 38.84 22.27
CA CYS A 823 -15.79 38.73 22.92
C CYS A 823 -16.67 39.97 22.65
N LEU A 824 -16.08 41.17 22.62
CA LEU A 824 -16.79 42.41 22.30
C LEU A 824 -17.18 42.50 20.81
N THR A 825 -16.31 42.08 19.88
CA THR A 825 -16.66 41.98 18.45
C THR A 825 -17.78 40.96 18.22
N GLY A 826 -17.72 39.80 18.88
CA GLY A 826 -18.80 38.81 18.84
C GLY A 826 -20.11 39.35 19.41
N ALA A 827 -20.05 40.12 20.50
CA ALA A 827 -21.22 40.78 21.06
C ALA A 827 -21.80 41.84 20.08
N LEU A 828 -20.95 42.61 19.40
CA LEU A 828 -21.36 43.56 18.36
C LEU A 828 -22.03 42.85 17.16
N TRP A 829 -21.49 41.71 16.72
CA TRP A 829 -22.12 40.89 15.68
C TRP A 829 -23.48 40.36 16.10
N CYS A 830 -23.64 39.95 17.36
CA CYS A 830 -24.95 39.56 17.90
C CYS A 830 -25.95 40.74 17.82
N VAL A 831 -25.49 41.96 18.08
CA VAL A 831 -26.31 43.19 17.95
C VAL A 831 -26.65 43.51 16.49
N TRP A 832 -25.72 43.37 15.54
CA TRP A 832 -26.00 43.55 14.11
C TRP A 832 -26.95 42.50 13.53
N ALA A 833 -26.84 41.25 13.98
CA ALA A 833 -27.78 40.21 13.63
C ALA A 833 -29.18 40.51 14.19
N LEU A 834 -29.26 41.03 15.43
CA LEU A 834 -30.52 41.54 16.01
C LEU A 834 -31.09 42.74 15.23
N ALA A 835 -30.24 43.51 14.54
CA ALA A 835 -30.64 44.62 13.67
C ALA A 835 -30.99 44.21 12.22
N GLY A 836 -30.95 42.92 11.88
CA GLY A 836 -31.40 42.39 10.58
C GLY A 836 -30.40 42.50 9.41
N ILE A 837 -29.11 42.70 9.67
CA ILE A 837 -28.08 42.82 8.61
C ILE A 837 -27.68 41.43 8.09
N GLY A 838 -28.09 41.06 6.86
CA GLY A 838 -27.81 39.75 6.24
C GLY A 838 -26.65 39.68 5.24
N ALA A 839 -26.12 40.82 4.79
CA ALA A 839 -24.96 40.87 3.89
C ALA A 839 -23.67 40.48 4.66
N VAL A 840 -22.71 39.82 4.00
CA VAL A 840 -21.44 39.36 4.63
C VAL A 840 -20.43 40.51 4.72
N GLU A 841 -20.49 41.45 3.77
CA GLU A 841 -19.57 42.56 3.60
C GLU A 841 -19.47 43.46 4.86
N PRO A 842 -20.57 43.82 5.57
CA PRO A 842 -20.51 44.57 6.83
C PRO A 842 -19.81 43.83 7.97
N TYR A 843 -19.82 42.50 7.98
CA TYR A 843 -19.12 41.69 9.00
C TYR A 843 -17.63 41.51 8.67
N LEU A 844 -17.27 41.56 7.38
CA LEU A 844 -15.93 41.21 6.88
C LEU A 844 -15.05 42.43 6.53
N LEU A 845 -15.57 43.39 5.76
CA LEU A 845 -14.76 44.48 5.21
C LEU A 845 -14.23 45.45 6.27
N PRO A 846 -15.02 45.89 7.28
CA PRO A 846 -14.50 46.82 8.29
C PRO A 846 -13.27 46.29 9.05
N PRO A 847 -13.26 45.05 9.62
CA PRO A 847 -12.06 44.54 10.29
C PRO A 847 -10.89 44.28 9.32
N ALA A 848 -11.16 43.85 8.08
CA ALA A 848 -10.13 43.60 7.08
C ALA A 848 -9.43 44.90 6.61
N ILE A 849 -10.22 45.94 6.33
CA ILE A 849 -9.70 47.28 5.96
C ILE A 849 -8.97 47.91 7.15
N ALA A 850 -9.49 47.80 8.37
CA ALA A 850 -8.81 48.30 9.56
C ALA A 850 -7.43 47.64 9.73
N ALA A 851 -7.34 46.32 9.56
CA ALA A 851 -6.04 45.61 9.56
C ALA A 851 -5.12 46.12 8.43
N ALA A 852 -5.64 46.26 7.20
CA ALA A 852 -4.86 46.77 6.08
C ALA A 852 -4.32 48.19 6.33
N VAL A 853 -5.16 49.10 6.80
CA VAL A 853 -4.80 50.50 7.09
C VAL A 853 -3.80 50.59 8.24
N VAL A 854 -4.00 49.82 9.33
CA VAL A 854 -3.03 49.78 10.44
C VAL A 854 -1.69 49.23 9.96
N GLY A 855 -1.69 48.16 9.16
CA GLY A 855 -0.48 47.61 8.55
C GLY A 855 0.24 48.60 7.64
N PHE A 856 -0.51 49.36 6.84
CA PHE A 856 0.00 50.44 5.99
C PHE A 856 0.67 51.53 6.83
N ILE A 857 0.00 52.05 7.86
CA ILE A 857 0.52 53.10 8.76
C ILE A 857 1.77 52.62 9.50
N LEU A 858 1.75 51.40 10.03
CA LEU A 858 2.89 50.80 10.71
C LEU A 858 4.11 50.68 9.80
N THR A 859 3.90 50.32 8.53
CA THR A 859 4.97 50.25 7.51
C THR A 859 5.52 51.64 7.20
N LEU A 860 4.66 52.65 7.07
CA LEU A 860 5.09 54.04 6.88
C LEU A 860 5.87 54.60 8.08
N ARG A 861 5.57 54.12 9.30
CA ARG A 861 6.31 54.47 10.52
C ARG A 861 7.62 53.71 10.72
N GLY A 862 7.99 52.81 9.80
CA GLY A 862 9.24 52.04 9.87
C GLY A 862 9.17 50.79 10.74
N THR A 863 7.97 50.31 11.08
CA THR A 863 7.76 49.03 11.78
C THR A 863 7.33 47.93 10.79
N GLN A 864 7.38 46.66 11.19
CA GLN A 864 7.01 45.52 10.34
C GLN A 864 5.48 45.40 10.15
N GLY A 865 4.88 46.32 9.40
CA GLY A 865 3.43 46.37 9.13
C GLY A 865 2.97 45.60 7.88
N VAL A 866 3.90 45.18 7.02
CA VAL A 866 3.63 44.44 5.77
C VAL A 866 2.78 43.18 5.96
N PRO A 867 3.00 42.29 6.96
CA PRO A 867 2.16 41.10 7.12
C PRO A 867 0.71 41.47 7.46
N LEU A 868 0.50 42.48 8.32
CA LEU A 868 -0.84 42.94 8.68
C LEU A 868 -1.55 43.60 7.49
N TYR A 869 -0.81 44.36 6.67
CA TYR A 869 -1.32 44.92 5.41
C TYR A 869 -1.76 43.81 4.44
N ALA A 870 -0.91 42.81 4.23
CA ALA A 870 -1.20 41.68 3.36
C ALA A 870 -2.38 40.85 3.87
N SER A 871 -2.42 40.53 5.17
CA SER A 871 -3.53 39.80 5.79
C SER A 871 -4.86 40.56 5.65
N GLY A 872 -4.85 41.89 5.82
CA GLY A 872 -6.04 42.72 5.63
C GLY A 872 -6.55 42.69 4.18
N LEU A 873 -5.67 42.82 3.19
CA LEU A 873 -6.04 42.73 1.77
C LEU A 873 -6.54 41.33 1.38
N VAL A 874 -5.88 40.28 1.86
CA VAL A 874 -6.28 38.89 1.60
C VAL A 874 -7.64 38.60 2.24
N LEU A 875 -7.88 39.04 3.48
CA LEU A 875 -9.16 38.87 4.17
C LEU A 875 -10.30 39.68 3.51
N ALA A 876 -9.98 40.79 2.84
CA ALA A 876 -10.97 41.56 2.07
C ALA A 876 -11.37 40.88 0.75
N ILE A 877 -10.45 40.16 0.10
CA ILE A 877 -10.66 39.63 -1.27
C ILE A 877 -11.01 38.14 -1.28
N VAL A 878 -10.28 37.29 -0.55
CA VAL A 878 -10.39 35.83 -0.67
C VAL A 878 -11.75 35.31 -0.20
N PRO A 879 -12.29 35.69 0.97
CA PRO A 879 -13.61 35.25 1.37
C PRO A 879 -14.70 35.72 0.41
N LEU A 880 -14.57 36.91 -0.19
CA LEU A 880 -15.51 37.38 -1.21
C LEU A 880 -15.43 36.59 -2.52
N LEU A 881 -14.24 36.12 -2.92
CA LEU A 881 -14.12 35.17 -4.05
C LEU A 881 -14.80 33.84 -3.74
N VAL A 882 -14.72 33.36 -2.48
CA VAL A 882 -15.42 32.14 -2.04
C VAL A 882 -16.94 32.35 -2.05
N VAL A 883 -17.42 33.47 -1.50
CA VAL A 883 -18.85 33.83 -1.54
C VAL A 883 -19.32 33.96 -2.99
N LEU A 884 -18.55 34.62 -3.86
CA LEU A 884 -18.84 34.70 -5.29
C LEU A 884 -18.96 33.29 -5.89
N ALA A 885 -18.04 32.38 -5.59
CA ALA A 885 -18.08 31.01 -6.10
C ALA A 885 -19.31 30.24 -5.62
N VAL A 886 -19.73 30.40 -4.35
CA VAL A 886 -20.85 29.64 -3.76
C VAL A 886 -22.20 30.27 -4.08
N SER A 887 -22.46 31.49 -3.62
CA SER A 887 -23.79 32.11 -3.65
C SER A 887 -23.92 33.26 -4.66
N GLY A 888 -22.82 33.77 -5.20
CA GLY A 888 -22.89 34.85 -6.18
C GLY A 888 -23.50 36.12 -5.59
N SER A 889 -24.32 36.83 -6.36
CA SER A 889 -24.95 38.10 -5.95
C SER A 889 -26.43 37.93 -5.61
N GLU A 890 -26.75 37.10 -4.60
CA GLU A 890 -28.14 36.77 -4.20
C GLU A 890 -29.08 37.99 -4.15
N GLY A 891 -30.23 37.89 -4.82
CA GLY A 891 -31.28 38.92 -4.83
C GLY A 891 -31.01 40.14 -5.72
N ALA A 892 -29.87 40.20 -6.43
CA ALA A 892 -29.54 41.32 -7.31
C ALA A 892 -29.76 40.97 -8.80
N ALA A 893 -30.29 41.93 -9.57
CA ALA A 893 -30.49 41.80 -11.02
C ALA A 893 -29.18 41.79 -11.83
N THR A 894 -28.05 42.13 -11.22
CA THR A 894 -26.72 42.11 -11.85
C THR A 894 -25.70 41.45 -10.92
N PRO A 895 -24.71 40.71 -11.46
CA PRO A 895 -23.68 40.04 -10.67
C PRO A 895 -22.60 41.03 -10.18
N TRP A 896 -23.03 41.98 -9.34
CA TRP A 896 -22.21 43.10 -8.88
C TRP A 896 -20.97 42.67 -8.08
N ARG A 897 -21.01 41.51 -7.39
CA ARG A 897 -19.83 40.98 -6.68
C ARG A 897 -18.71 40.55 -7.63
N GLY A 898 -19.07 39.90 -8.73
CA GLY A 898 -18.11 39.48 -9.77
C GLY A 898 -17.45 40.69 -10.43
N TYR A 899 -18.26 41.66 -10.86
CA TYR A 899 -17.75 42.91 -11.44
C TYR A 899 -16.95 43.75 -10.44
N GLY A 900 -17.39 43.80 -9.17
CA GLY A 900 -16.70 44.51 -8.10
C GLY A 900 -15.30 43.96 -7.81
N LEU A 901 -15.13 42.62 -7.84
CA LEU A 901 -13.82 41.99 -7.65
C LEU A 901 -12.91 42.12 -8.88
N ILE A 902 -13.46 42.09 -10.10
CA ILE A 902 -12.70 42.41 -11.32
C ILE A 902 -12.23 43.87 -11.28
N ALA A 903 -13.12 44.80 -10.91
CA ALA A 903 -12.76 46.21 -10.71
C ALA A 903 -11.70 46.38 -9.61
N ALA A 904 -11.80 45.60 -8.51
CA ALA A 904 -10.77 45.60 -7.46
C ALA A 904 -9.41 45.11 -7.98
N SER A 905 -9.37 44.12 -8.87
CA SER A 905 -8.13 43.68 -9.53
C SER A 905 -7.46 44.81 -10.31
N TRP A 906 -8.23 45.55 -11.11
CA TRP A 906 -7.75 46.73 -11.83
C TRP A 906 -7.32 47.87 -10.90
N ALA A 907 -8.08 48.14 -9.83
CA ALA A 907 -7.76 49.16 -8.85
C ALA A 907 -6.46 48.84 -8.08
N LEU A 908 -6.28 47.59 -7.66
CA LEU A 908 -5.05 47.11 -7.01
C LEU A 908 -3.86 47.12 -7.96
N LEU A 909 -4.04 46.79 -9.24
CA LEU A 909 -3.01 46.95 -10.28
C LEU A 909 -2.59 48.43 -10.41
N GLY A 910 -3.55 49.34 -10.46
CA GLY A 910 -3.30 50.79 -10.47
C GLY A 910 -2.54 51.26 -9.23
N LEU A 911 -2.95 50.81 -8.04
CA LEU A 911 -2.29 51.12 -6.78
C LEU A 911 -0.85 50.57 -6.73
N GLY A 912 -0.63 49.34 -7.22
CA GLY A 912 0.70 48.75 -7.36
C GLY A 912 1.60 49.48 -8.38
N GLY A 913 1.02 50.08 -9.42
CA GLY A 913 1.71 50.98 -10.34
C GLY A 913 2.13 52.30 -9.68
N LEU A 914 1.24 52.91 -8.88
CA LEU A 914 1.51 54.13 -8.13
C LEU A 914 2.61 53.95 -7.07
N LEU A 915 2.58 52.83 -6.34
CA LEU A 915 3.60 52.45 -5.34
C LEU A 915 4.99 52.20 -5.96
N GLY A 916 5.07 51.97 -7.27
CA GLY A 916 6.31 51.68 -8.00
C GLY A 916 6.97 52.89 -8.68
N ARG A 917 6.45 54.12 -8.53
CA ARG A 917 7.02 55.30 -9.20
C ARG A 917 8.41 55.65 -8.65
N SER A 918 9.34 55.92 -9.56
CA SER A 918 10.76 56.17 -9.26
C SER A 918 11.00 57.58 -8.71
N SER A 919 11.09 57.70 -7.38
CA SER A 919 11.76 58.83 -6.74
C SER A 919 12.78 58.30 -5.73
N ALA A 920 13.98 58.88 -5.70
CA ALA A 920 15.07 58.46 -4.83
C ALA A 920 14.88 59.00 -3.39
N THR A 921 13.75 58.66 -2.75
CA THR A 921 13.43 59.08 -1.38
C THR A 921 13.27 57.86 -0.46
N PRO A 922 13.60 57.97 0.84
CA PRO A 922 13.43 56.87 1.81
C PRO A 922 11.95 56.45 1.97
N LEU A 923 11.02 57.36 1.67
CA LEU A 923 9.58 57.10 1.69
C LEU A 923 9.17 56.23 0.48
N ALA A 924 9.81 56.40 -0.69
CA ALA A 924 9.60 55.56 -1.87
C ALA A 924 10.13 54.13 -1.70
N GLU A 925 11.13 53.92 -0.84
CA GLU A 925 11.58 52.56 -0.47
C GLU A 925 10.54 51.84 0.39
N ARG A 926 9.92 52.55 1.35
CA ARG A 926 8.81 52.01 2.17
C ARG A 926 7.57 51.67 1.33
N PHE A 927 7.27 52.47 0.29
CA PHE A 927 6.17 52.15 -0.64
C PHE A 927 6.45 50.91 -1.50
N ARG A 928 7.70 50.71 -1.94
CA ARG A 928 8.10 49.51 -2.67
C ARG A 928 7.91 48.22 -1.87
N MET A 929 8.04 48.26 -0.53
CA MET A 929 7.80 47.10 0.34
C MET A 929 6.34 46.61 0.29
N LEU A 930 5.38 47.48 -0.02
CA LEU A 930 3.95 47.14 -0.10
C LEU A 930 3.52 46.70 -1.51
N ARG A 931 4.26 47.13 -2.55
CA ARG A 931 3.95 46.91 -3.97
C ARG A 931 3.78 45.43 -4.32
N THR A 932 4.66 44.56 -3.81
CA THR A 932 4.63 43.12 -4.09
C THR A 932 3.34 42.48 -3.61
N SER A 933 2.96 42.73 -2.35
CA SER A 933 1.70 42.24 -1.76
C SER A 933 0.47 42.77 -2.51
N THR A 934 0.46 44.04 -2.91
CA THR A 934 -0.65 44.62 -3.69
C THR A 934 -0.81 43.93 -5.05
N LEU A 935 0.29 43.76 -5.80
CA LEU A 935 0.25 43.13 -7.13
C LEU A 935 -0.11 41.63 -7.06
N GLN A 936 0.32 40.92 -6.01
CA GLN A 936 -0.10 39.53 -5.78
C GLN A 936 -1.60 39.42 -5.52
N VAL A 937 -2.17 40.29 -4.66
CA VAL A 937 -3.61 40.30 -4.41
C VAL A 937 -4.40 40.74 -5.65
N ALA A 938 -3.85 41.61 -6.50
CA ALA A 938 -4.46 41.96 -7.78
C ALA A 938 -4.62 40.74 -8.71
N ILE A 939 -3.60 39.86 -8.78
CA ILE A 939 -3.67 38.60 -9.54
C ILE A 939 -4.77 37.69 -8.98
N VAL A 940 -4.85 37.57 -7.65
CA VAL A 940 -5.88 36.75 -6.96
C VAL A 940 -7.28 37.31 -7.21
N ALA A 941 -7.49 38.63 -7.10
CA ALA A 941 -8.77 39.28 -7.40
C ALA A 941 -9.22 39.04 -8.86
N GLY A 942 -8.26 38.94 -9.80
CA GLY A 942 -8.53 38.63 -11.21
C GLY A 942 -9.20 37.26 -11.43
N ALA A 943 -9.09 36.32 -10.48
CA ALA A 943 -9.78 35.03 -10.53
C ALA A 943 -11.31 35.18 -10.56
N ALA A 944 -11.85 36.32 -10.13
CA ALA A 944 -13.27 36.64 -10.24
C ALA A 944 -13.79 36.53 -11.68
N GLY A 945 -12.98 36.85 -12.69
CA GLY A 945 -13.36 36.67 -14.11
C GLY A 945 -13.56 35.21 -14.48
N ALA A 946 -12.70 34.31 -13.97
CA ALA A 946 -12.86 32.87 -14.18
C ALA A 946 -14.08 32.31 -13.45
N ILE A 947 -14.25 32.68 -12.17
CA ILE A 947 -15.39 32.23 -11.34
C ILE A 947 -16.71 32.72 -11.93
N GLN A 948 -16.79 33.98 -12.35
CA GLN A 948 -18.01 34.53 -12.96
C GLN A 948 -18.31 33.86 -14.32
N GLY A 949 -17.29 33.60 -15.15
CA GLY A 949 -17.46 32.85 -16.39
C GLY A 949 -18.01 31.44 -16.15
N VAL A 950 -17.50 30.73 -15.14
CA VAL A 950 -18.03 29.42 -14.74
C VAL A 950 -19.49 29.51 -14.31
N ARG A 951 -19.84 30.48 -13.46
CA ARG A 951 -21.22 30.67 -12.97
C ARG A 951 -22.21 30.98 -14.09
N LEU A 952 -21.79 31.77 -15.08
CA LEU A 952 -22.59 32.03 -16.28
C LEU A 952 -22.74 30.77 -17.14
N GLY A 953 -21.65 30.04 -17.38
CA GLY A 953 -21.68 28.81 -18.19
C GLY A 953 -22.54 27.69 -17.62
N ILE A 954 -22.59 27.54 -16.30
CA ILE A 954 -23.47 26.56 -15.63
C ILE A 954 -24.89 27.08 -15.37
N GLY A 955 -25.20 28.34 -15.73
CA GLY A 955 -26.50 28.97 -15.50
C GLY A 955 -26.82 29.35 -14.05
N ALA A 956 -25.82 29.40 -13.16
CA ALA A 956 -26.00 29.79 -11.75
C ALA A 956 -26.30 31.29 -11.60
N ASP A 957 -25.74 32.11 -12.48
CA ASP A 957 -26.11 33.51 -12.64
C ASP A 957 -26.67 33.70 -14.05
N THR A 958 -27.82 34.35 -14.18
CA THR A 958 -28.43 34.65 -15.49
C THR A 958 -28.27 36.13 -15.82
N ILE A 959 -27.84 36.41 -17.04
CA ILE A 959 -27.79 37.77 -17.58
C ILE A 959 -28.68 37.77 -18.84
N VAL A 960 -29.50 38.80 -19.00
CA VAL A 960 -30.19 39.04 -20.27
C VAL A 960 -29.17 39.60 -21.24
N VAL A 961 -28.53 38.70 -21.97
CA VAL A 961 -27.64 39.02 -23.08
C VAL A 961 -28.49 38.87 -24.34
N GLY A 962 -28.42 39.82 -25.28
CA GLY A 962 -29.11 39.69 -26.58
C GLY A 962 -28.52 38.55 -27.43
N ASP A 963 -28.32 38.77 -28.73
CA ASP A 963 -27.83 37.74 -29.67
C ASP A 963 -26.34 37.34 -29.51
N VAL A 964 -25.70 37.57 -28.35
CA VAL A 964 -24.28 37.25 -28.14
C VAL A 964 -24.14 35.83 -27.59
N PRO A 965 -23.41 34.93 -28.27
CA PRO A 965 -23.20 33.56 -27.79
C PRO A 965 -22.50 33.51 -26.42
N LEU A 966 -22.94 32.59 -25.56
CA LEU A 966 -22.46 32.42 -24.18
C LEU A 966 -20.94 32.22 -24.11
N VAL A 967 -20.37 31.45 -25.05
CA VAL A 967 -18.93 31.20 -25.14
C VAL A 967 -18.12 32.48 -25.35
N VAL A 968 -18.65 33.46 -26.10
CA VAL A 968 -17.99 34.75 -26.36
C VAL A 968 -18.03 35.63 -25.11
N LEU A 969 -19.15 35.64 -24.40
CA LEU A 969 -19.28 36.38 -23.15
C LEU A 969 -18.34 35.83 -22.06
N CYS A 970 -18.30 34.51 -21.90
CA CYS A 970 -17.42 33.83 -20.96
C CYS A 970 -15.93 34.09 -21.28
N LEU A 971 -15.57 34.08 -22.57
CA LEU A 971 -14.23 34.45 -23.03
C LEU A 971 -13.90 35.91 -22.67
N GLY A 972 -14.83 36.84 -22.89
CA GLY A 972 -14.67 38.25 -22.57
C GLY A 972 -14.45 38.52 -21.08
N ILE A 973 -15.25 37.90 -20.21
CA ILE A 973 -15.15 38.05 -18.74
C ILE A 973 -13.87 37.38 -18.21
N GLY A 974 -13.50 36.21 -18.76
CA GLY A 974 -12.22 35.57 -18.48
C GLY A 974 -11.03 36.46 -18.83
N LEU A 975 -11.07 37.13 -19.99
CA LEU A 975 -10.05 38.10 -20.40
C LEU A 975 -10.01 39.34 -19.49
N ALA A 976 -11.17 39.85 -19.06
CA ALA A 976 -11.26 41.01 -18.16
C ALA A 976 -10.56 40.78 -16.80
N GLY A 977 -10.55 39.53 -16.31
CA GLY A 977 -9.78 39.11 -15.14
C GLY A 977 -8.33 38.71 -15.43
N ALA A 978 -8.06 38.11 -16.60
CA ALA A 978 -6.72 37.64 -16.99
C ALA A 978 -5.76 38.77 -17.38
N LEU A 979 -6.25 39.85 -18.01
CA LEU A 979 -5.45 41.00 -18.42
C LEU A 979 -4.76 41.73 -17.26
N PRO A 980 -5.47 42.17 -16.19
CA PRO A 980 -4.80 42.83 -15.07
C PRO A 980 -3.83 41.89 -14.35
N ALA A 981 -4.15 40.60 -14.26
CA ALA A 981 -3.23 39.58 -13.74
C ALA A 981 -1.96 39.44 -14.60
N ALA A 982 -2.06 39.52 -15.94
CA ALA A 982 -0.91 39.43 -16.85
C ALA A 982 0.00 40.66 -16.77
N VAL A 983 -0.58 41.84 -16.61
CA VAL A 983 0.18 43.08 -16.40
C VAL A 983 0.85 43.07 -15.03
N ALA A 984 0.12 42.66 -13.97
CA ALA A 984 0.69 42.51 -12.63
C ALA A 984 1.86 41.50 -12.59
N ALA A 985 1.69 40.34 -13.25
CA ALA A 985 2.73 39.34 -13.40
C ALA A 985 3.95 39.88 -14.16
N ARG A 986 3.75 40.71 -15.19
CA ARG A 986 4.83 41.39 -15.92
C ARG A 986 5.62 42.34 -15.03
N LEU A 987 4.92 43.20 -14.27
CA LEU A 987 5.55 44.15 -13.36
C LEU A 987 6.34 43.43 -12.26
N LEU A 988 5.77 42.38 -11.65
CA LEU A 988 6.46 41.55 -10.67
C LEU A 988 7.67 40.81 -11.26
N SER A 989 7.56 40.30 -12.49
CA SER A 989 8.67 39.61 -13.15
C SER A 989 9.87 40.52 -13.40
N HIS A 990 9.62 41.81 -13.70
CA HIS A 990 10.66 42.81 -13.87
C HIS A 990 11.40 43.10 -12.55
N ASP A 991 10.64 43.32 -11.46
CA ASP A 991 11.19 43.57 -10.12
C ASP A 991 12.05 42.40 -9.61
N VAL A 992 11.61 41.16 -9.89
CA VAL A 992 12.35 39.94 -9.54
C VAL A 992 13.63 39.79 -10.36
N THR A 993 13.61 40.11 -11.67
CA THR A 993 14.82 40.04 -12.51
C THR A 993 15.88 41.08 -12.13
N GLU A 994 15.49 42.29 -11.71
CA GLU A 994 16.43 43.30 -11.22
C GLU A 994 17.05 42.88 -9.87
N SER A 995 16.25 42.31 -8.97
CA SER A 995 16.71 41.88 -7.63
C SER A 995 17.62 40.65 -7.70
N ALA A 996 17.35 39.71 -8.64
CA ALA A 996 18.12 38.49 -8.82
C ALA A 996 19.49 38.70 -9.51
N ALA A 997 19.70 39.84 -10.19
CA ALA A 997 21.00 40.19 -10.76
C ALA A 997 22.10 40.41 -9.70
N GLY A 998 21.75 40.58 -8.41
CA GLY A 998 22.69 40.74 -7.30
C GLY A 998 22.93 39.48 -6.44
N HIS A 999 22.03 38.49 -6.46
CA HIS A 999 22.13 37.26 -5.69
C HIS A 999 21.51 36.12 -6.50
N GLY A 1000 22.29 35.09 -6.85
CA GLY A 1000 21.94 34.00 -7.80
C GLY A 1000 20.71 33.13 -7.45
N GLY A 1001 19.55 33.74 -7.30
CA GLY A 1001 18.26 33.13 -6.96
C GLY A 1001 17.48 32.66 -8.20
N SER A 1002 16.72 31.58 -8.01
CA SER A 1002 16.14 30.75 -9.08
C SER A 1002 15.05 31.43 -9.91
N GLY A 1003 15.30 31.61 -11.22
CA GLY A 1003 14.31 32.03 -12.23
C GLY A 1003 13.11 31.08 -12.46
N LEU A 1004 12.90 30.10 -11.59
CA LEU A 1004 11.74 29.18 -11.63
C LEU A 1004 10.48 29.84 -11.04
N ALA A 1005 10.60 30.66 -10.00
CA ALA A 1005 9.46 31.33 -9.37
C ALA A 1005 8.79 32.36 -10.30
N SER A 1006 9.56 33.04 -11.17
CA SER A 1006 9.03 34.03 -12.12
C SER A 1006 8.17 33.42 -13.23
N ARG A 1007 8.35 32.13 -13.55
CA ARG A 1007 7.61 31.44 -14.62
C ARG A 1007 6.16 31.16 -14.24
N TRP A 1008 5.91 30.99 -12.95
CA TRP A 1008 4.58 30.69 -12.41
C TRP A 1008 3.69 31.93 -12.28
N LEU A 1009 4.26 33.15 -12.37
CA LEU A 1009 3.49 34.40 -12.29
C LEU A 1009 2.46 34.55 -13.42
N TYR A 1010 2.77 34.04 -14.62
CA TYR A 1010 1.86 34.06 -15.77
C TYR A 1010 0.93 32.83 -15.84
N ALA A 1011 1.05 31.86 -14.94
CA ALA A 1011 0.20 30.67 -14.99
C ALA A 1011 -1.29 30.99 -14.73
N PRO A 1012 -1.66 31.85 -13.75
CA PRO A 1012 -3.06 32.22 -13.52
C PRO A 1012 -3.74 32.85 -14.73
N THR A 1013 -3.01 33.61 -15.55
CA THR A 1013 -3.59 34.33 -16.68
C THR A 1013 -4.06 33.38 -17.78
N ALA A 1014 -3.26 32.34 -18.07
CA ALA A 1014 -3.63 31.30 -19.01
C ALA A 1014 -4.79 30.45 -18.47
N LEU A 1015 -4.80 30.20 -17.15
CA LEU A 1015 -5.84 29.41 -16.48
C LEU A 1015 -7.19 30.13 -16.48
N TYR A 1016 -7.25 31.42 -16.17
CA TYR A 1016 -8.50 32.17 -16.05
C TYR A 1016 -9.32 32.15 -17.35
N VAL A 1017 -8.65 32.24 -18.50
CA VAL A 1017 -9.30 32.21 -19.81
C VAL A 1017 -9.90 30.82 -20.11
N GLY A 1018 -9.17 29.74 -19.86
CA GLY A 1018 -9.67 28.38 -20.06
C GLY A 1018 -10.82 28.04 -19.13
N VAL A 1019 -10.65 28.29 -17.83
CA VAL A 1019 -11.67 27.99 -16.80
C VAL A 1019 -12.95 28.79 -17.02
N ALA A 1020 -12.84 30.07 -17.40
CA ALA A 1020 -14.04 30.88 -17.70
C ALA A 1020 -14.86 30.28 -18.85
N THR A 1021 -14.21 29.68 -19.85
CA THR A 1021 -14.84 29.28 -21.11
C THR A 1021 -15.28 27.82 -21.17
N TRP A 1022 -14.64 26.91 -20.44
CA TRP A 1022 -14.98 25.49 -20.48
C TRP A 1022 -16.45 25.16 -20.17
N PRO A 1023 -17.11 25.80 -19.19
CA PRO A 1023 -18.51 25.51 -18.90
C PRO A 1023 -19.50 26.03 -19.94
N ALA A 1024 -19.06 26.89 -20.86
CA ALA A 1024 -19.89 27.41 -21.95
C ALA A 1024 -19.99 26.43 -23.15
N ILE A 1025 -19.64 25.15 -22.96
CA ILE A 1025 -19.70 24.14 -24.02
C ILE A 1025 -21.15 23.77 -24.34
N GLU A 1026 -21.59 24.12 -25.54
CA GLU A 1026 -22.90 23.78 -26.09
C GLU A 1026 -22.73 22.88 -27.33
N ARG A 1027 -23.79 22.15 -27.71
CA ARG A 1027 -23.81 21.31 -28.93
C ARG A 1027 -24.03 22.18 -30.17
N ASP A 1028 -23.09 23.08 -30.43
CA ASP A 1028 -23.10 23.95 -31.57
C ASP A 1028 -21.69 24.05 -32.19
N TRP A 1029 -21.66 24.22 -33.51
CA TRP A 1029 -20.40 24.25 -34.25
C TRP A 1029 -19.50 25.42 -33.85
N LEU A 1030 -20.08 26.58 -33.54
CA LEU A 1030 -19.30 27.77 -33.19
C LEU A 1030 -18.50 27.52 -31.90
N THR A 1031 -19.14 26.98 -30.87
CA THR A 1031 -18.50 26.69 -29.58
C THR A 1031 -17.43 25.62 -29.69
N VAL A 1032 -17.68 24.54 -30.45
CA VAL A 1032 -16.66 23.50 -30.71
C VAL A 1032 -15.44 24.10 -31.42
N TRP A 1033 -15.65 24.95 -32.44
CA TRP A 1033 -14.56 25.62 -33.15
C TRP A 1033 -13.82 26.65 -32.29
N VAL A 1034 -14.51 27.41 -31.44
CA VAL A 1034 -13.88 28.35 -30.49
C VAL A 1034 -13.03 27.60 -29.47
N MET A 1035 -13.51 26.47 -28.93
CA MET A 1035 -12.73 25.63 -28.03
C MET A 1035 -11.53 24.97 -28.73
N TRP A 1036 -11.72 24.49 -29.96
CA TRP A 1036 -10.63 23.94 -30.76
C TRP A 1036 -9.57 24.99 -31.10
N ALA A 1037 -9.97 26.22 -31.43
CA ALA A 1037 -9.07 27.35 -31.65
C ALA A 1037 -8.32 27.75 -30.36
N LEU A 1038 -8.99 27.72 -29.21
CA LEU A 1038 -8.37 27.95 -27.90
C LEU A 1038 -7.33 26.86 -27.56
N MET A 1039 -7.66 25.59 -27.81
CA MET A 1039 -6.71 24.47 -27.72
C MET A 1039 -5.49 24.72 -28.60
N LEU A 1040 -5.70 25.08 -29.87
CA LEU A 1040 -4.61 25.36 -30.82
C LEU A 1040 -3.75 26.55 -30.36
N ALA A 1041 -4.35 27.59 -29.80
CA ALA A 1041 -3.61 28.73 -29.24
C ALA A 1041 -2.69 28.31 -28.08
N TYR A 1042 -3.14 27.44 -27.18
CA TYR A 1042 -2.28 26.88 -26.12
C TYR A 1042 -1.16 25.98 -26.69
N LEU A 1043 -1.44 25.16 -27.71
CA LEU A 1043 -0.42 24.32 -28.37
C LEU A 1043 0.63 25.15 -29.13
N VAL A 1044 0.23 26.25 -29.78
CA VAL A 1044 1.16 27.21 -30.38
C VAL A 1044 2.01 27.87 -29.29
N ALA A 1045 1.41 28.23 -28.15
CA ALA A 1045 2.15 28.75 -27.00
C ALA A 1045 3.17 27.74 -26.46
N VAL A 1046 2.85 26.43 -26.40
CA VAL A 1046 3.79 25.35 -26.04
C VAL A 1046 5.05 25.39 -26.92
N VAL A 1047 4.88 25.46 -28.24
CA VAL A 1047 6.01 25.49 -29.18
C VAL A 1047 6.78 26.81 -29.10
N LEU A 1048 6.09 27.95 -28.97
CA LEU A 1048 6.72 29.27 -28.79
C LEU A 1048 7.55 29.35 -27.50
N VAL A 1049 7.05 28.78 -26.40
CA VAL A 1049 7.79 28.71 -25.14
C VAL A 1049 9.01 27.79 -25.30
N ALA A 1050 8.88 26.63 -25.94
CA ALA A 1050 10.02 25.76 -26.23
C ALA A 1050 11.10 26.45 -27.10
N LEU A 1051 10.68 27.23 -28.10
CA LEU A 1051 11.58 28.04 -28.94
C LEU A 1051 12.25 29.19 -28.16
N ARG A 1052 11.53 29.84 -27.23
CA ARG A 1052 12.09 30.90 -26.38
C ARG A 1052 13.06 30.36 -25.31
N LEU A 1053 12.77 29.19 -24.76
CA LEU A 1053 13.66 28.50 -23.83
C LEU A 1053 15.00 28.17 -24.49
N ARG A 1054 15.01 27.80 -25.77
CA ARG A 1054 16.25 27.63 -26.57
C ARG A 1054 17.10 28.92 -26.66
N ARG A 1055 16.48 30.11 -26.55
CA ARG A 1055 17.16 31.42 -26.60
C ARG A 1055 17.54 31.95 -25.20
N GLY A 1056 17.35 31.17 -24.13
CA GLY A 1056 17.71 31.56 -22.75
C GLY A 1056 16.79 32.61 -22.12
N ARG A 1057 15.60 32.89 -22.67
CA ARG A 1057 14.69 33.96 -22.20
C ARG A 1057 13.24 33.47 -22.10
N ALA A 1058 12.80 33.03 -20.92
CA ALA A 1058 11.37 32.79 -20.69
C ALA A 1058 10.94 33.01 -19.24
N SER A 1059 10.14 34.08 -19.02
CA SER A 1059 9.28 34.26 -17.83
C SER A 1059 7.90 33.63 -18.01
N LEU A 1060 7.67 32.91 -19.13
CA LEU A 1060 6.38 32.31 -19.46
C LEU A 1060 6.15 30.98 -18.72
N PRO A 1061 4.88 30.53 -18.61
CA PRO A 1061 4.52 29.31 -17.88
C PRO A 1061 5.24 28.06 -18.39
N PRO A 1062 5.40 27.03 -17.54
CA PRO A 1062 5.94 25.75 -17.96
C PRO A 1062 5.18 25.13 -19.14
N VAL A 1063 5.93 24.47 -20.04
CA VAL A 1063 5.36 23.86 -21.24
C VAL A 1063 4.31 22.81 -20.90
N TRP A 1064 4.56 21.99 -19.88
CA TRP A 1064 3.62 20.97 -19.43
C TRP A 1064 2.30 21.57 -18.93
N PHE A 1065 2.34 22.76 -18.29
CA PHE A 1065 1.16 23.44 -17.79
C PHE A 1065 0.29 23.95 -18.93
N LEU A 1066 0.89 24.58 -19.94
CA LEU A 1066 0.18 25.01 -21.15
C LEU A 1066 -0.37 23.81 -21.94
N PHE A 1067 0.38 22.72 -21.99
CA PHE A 1067 -0.09 21.47 -22.59
C PHE A 1067 -1.27 20.86 -21.81
N ALA A 1068 -1.25 20.90 -20.47
CA ALA A 1068 -2.37 20.43 -19.64
C ALA A 1068 -3.64 21.26 -19.88
N LEU A 1069 -3.51 22.58 -20.03
CA LEU A 1069 -4.62 23.45 -20.43
C LEU A 1069 -5.15 23.11 -21.83
N ALA A 1070 -4.25 22.90 -22.81
CA ALA A 1070 -4.64 22.47 -24.14
C ALA A 1070 -5.37 21.11 -24.10
N PHE A 1071 -4.87 20.16 -23.32
CA PHE A 1071 -5.46 18.84 -23.15
C PHE A 1071 -6.84 18.90 -22.50
N ALA A 1072 -7.02 19.70 -21.45
CA ALA A 1072 -8.32 19.93 -20.83
C ALA A 1072 -9.31 20.57 -21.82
N THR A 1073 -8.89 21.61 -22.54
CA THR A 1073 -9.72 22.23 -23.59
C THR A 1073 -10.07 21.25 -24.71
N ALA A 1074 -9.16 20.34 -25.08
CA ALA A 1074 -9.41 19.30 -26.06
C ALA A 1074 -10.49 18.30 -25.60
N ILE A 1075 -10.46 17.91 -24.32
CA ILE A 1075 -11.49 17.03 -23.73
C ILE A 1075 -12.85 17.73 -23.74
N VAL A 1076 -12.88 19.01 -23.36
CA VAL A 1076 -14.12 19.82 -23.36
C VAL A 1076 -14.64 19.96 -24.80
N ALA A 1077 -13.79 20.27 -25.76
CA ALA A 1077 -14.19 20.37 -27.17
C ALA A 1077 -14.65 19.02 -27.77
N TRP A 1078 -14.12 17.90 -27.28
CA TRP A 1078 -14.51 16.55 -27.70
C TRP A 1078 -15.78 16.03 -27.00
N SER A 1079 -16.16 16.59 -25.85
CA SER A 1079 -17.27 16.06 -25.04
C SER A 1079 -18.62 15.95 -25.77
N PRO A 1080 -18.97 16.82 -26.75
CA PRO A 1080 -20.16 16.63 -27.58
C PRO A 1080 -20.14 15.36 -28.45
N ARG A 1081 -18.96 14.81 -28.75
CA ARG A 1081 -18.68 13.64 -29.61
C ARG A 1081 -19.01 13.80 -31.10
N ASP A 1082 -19.13 15.04 -31.58
CA ASP A 1082 -19.40 15.33 -33.01
C ASP A 1082 -18.15 15.14 -33.90
N LEU A 1083 -16.95 15.22 -33.32
CA LEU A 1083 -15.66 15.01 -34.00
C LEU A 1083 -14.93 13.79 -33.44
N ARG A 1084 -14.20 13.09 -34.31
CA ARG A 1084 -13.42 11.90 -33.93
C ARG A 1084 -12.27 12.25 -32.98
N VAL A 1085 -11.90 11.32 -32.09
CA VAL A 1085 -10.86 11.55 -31.06
C VAL A 1085 -9.48 11.87 -31.69
N GLU A 1086 -9.23 11.38 -32.90
CA GLU A 1086 -8.01 11.64 -33.67
C GLU A 1086 -7.86 13.13 -34.05
N VAL A 1087 -8.97 13.88 -34.22
CA VAL A 1087 -8.96 15.33 -34.53
C VAL A 1087 -8.34 16.15 -33.38
N PHE A 1088 -8.35 15.61 -32.16
CA PHE A 1088 -7.81 16.25 -30.96
C PHE A 1088 -6.46 15.65 -30.54
N SER A 1089 -6.36 14.32 -30.49
CA SER A 1089 -5.15 13.62 -30.05
C SER A 1089 -3.96 13.78 -31.01
N MET A 1090 -4.20 13.90 -32.33
CA MET A 1090 -3.14 14.11 -33.31
C MET A 1090 -2.46 15.50 -33.16
N PRO A 1091 -3.19 16.64 -33.11
CA PRO A 1091 -2.58 17.94 -32.78
C PRO A 1091 -1.85 17.96 -31.44
N LEU A 1092 -2.46 17.38 -30.39
CA LEU A 1092 -1.83 17.29 -29.06
C LEU A 1092 -0.47 16.56 -29.12
N GLY A 1093 -0.44 15.36 -29.71
CA GLY A 1093 0.78 14.58 -29.87
C GLY A 1093 1.82 15.26 -30.76
N LEU A 1094 1.38 15.84 -31.90
CA LEU A 1094 2.25 16.49 -32.87
C LEU A 1094 2.96 17.74 -32.31
N PHE A 1095 2.24 18.64 -31.65
CA PHE A 1095 2.84 19.87 -31.10
C PHE A 1095 3.76 19.57 -29.91
N LEU A 1096 3.45 18.54 -29.11
CA LEU A 1096 4.32 18.07 -28.04
C LEU A 1096 5.60 17.42 -28.60
N LEU A 1097 5.48 16.64 -29.67
CA LEU A 1097 6.61 16.06 -30.40
C LEU A 1097 7.47 17.16 -31.05
N LEU A 1098 6.87 18.18 -31.66
CA LEU A 1098 7.57 19.35 -32.22
C LEU A 1098 8.37 20.10 -31.15
N ALA A 1099 7.78 20.33 -29.97
CA ALA A 1099 8.49 20.94 -28.84
C ALA A 1099 9.72 20.12 -28.40
N GLY A 1100 9.58 18.79 -28.34
CA GLY A 1100 10.69 17.87 -28.07
C GLY A 1100 11.77 17.86 -29.15
N VAL A 1101 11.38 17.88 -30.43
CA VAL A 1101 12.32 17.94 -31.58
C VAL A 1101 13.11 19.24 -31.60
N VAL A 1102 12.48 20.37 -31.27
CA VAL A 1102 13.15 21.69 -31.17
C VAL A 1102 14.27 21.65 -30.13
N ALA A 1103 14.03 21.02 -28.98
CA ALA A 1103 15.06 20.85 -27.94
C ALA A 1103 16.14 19.84 -28.32
N LEU A 1104 15.77 18.69 -28.92
CA LEU A 1104 16.71 17.66 -29.35
C LEU A 1104 17.69 18.16 -30.42
N ARG A 1105 17.23 19.02 -31.35
CA ARG A 1105 18.09 19.71 -32.33
C ARG A 1105 19.00 20.76 -31.69
N GLY A 1106 18.52 21.44 -30.65
CA GLY A 1106 19.33 22.41 -29.89
C GLY A 1106 20.48 21.76 -29.13
N ALA A 1107 20.23 20.62 -28.49
CA ALA A 1107 21.26 19.86 -27.75
C ALA A 1107 22.40 19.35 -28.67
N ARG A 1108 22.08 18.98 -29.93
CA ARG A 1108 23.09 18.57 -30.93
C ARG A 1108 23.94 19.72 -31.45
N ALA A 1109 23.49 20.98 -31.31
CA ALA A 1109 24.17 22.17 -31.81
C ALA A 1109 25.22 22.76 -30.83
N GLY A 1110 25.50 22.09 -29.70
CA GLY A 1110 26.64 22.39 -28.84
C GLY A 1110 26.54 23.67 -27.99
N THR A 1111 25.35 24.25 -27.83
CA THR A 1111 25.21 25.51 -27.07
C THR A 1111 25.12 25.27 -25.56
N ARG A 1112 26.24 25.54 -24.87
CA ARG A 1112 26.39 26.06 -23.49
C ARG A 1112 25.39 25.53 -22.44
N ASP A 1113 25.76 24.48 -21.70
CA ASP A 1113 25.15 24.16 -20.39
C ASP A 1113 26.04 23.30 -19.48
N ASP A 1114 27.32 23.08 -19.81
CA ASP A 1114 28.29 22.48 -18.90
C ASP A 1114 28.85 23.54 -17.92
N GLU A 1115 27.97 24.33 -17.30
CA GLU A 1115 28.32 25.18 -16.16
C GLU A 1115 28.21 24.35 -14.87
N PRO A 1116 29.29 24.22 -14.08
CA PRO A 1116 29.24 23.55 -12.79
C PRO A 1116 28.30 24.32 -11.84
N GLY A 1117 27.11 23.75 -11.55
CA GLY A 1117 26.15 24.33 -10.59
C GLY A 1117 24.70 24.48 -11.09
N ALA A 1118 24.39 24.12 -12.34
CA ALA A 1118 23.01 24.20 -12.84
C ALA A 1118 22.08 23.18 -12.12
N PRO A 1119 20.86 23.59 -11.69
CA PRO A 1119 19.92 22.69 -11.04
C PRO A 1119 19.51 21.52 -11.95
N PRO A 1120 19.22 20.32 -11.39
CA PRO A 1120 18.86 19.13 -12.16
C PRO A 1120 17.64 19.35 -13.04
N ALA A 1121 17.54 18.57 -14.12
CA ALA A 1121 16.38 18.60 -15.02
C ALA A 1121 15.09 18.28 -14.25
N SER A 1122 14.14 19.20 -14.27
CA SER A 1122 12.79 19.06 -13.71
C SER A 1122 11.73 19.15 -14.80
N ILE A 1123 10.51 18.71 -14.51
CA ILE A 1123 9.37 18.80 -15.44
C ILE A 1123 9.11 20.27 -15.86
N ASP A 1124 9.29 21.23 -14.95
CA ASP A 1124 9.18 22.66 -15.27
C ASP A 1124 10.22 23.10 -16.31
N SER A 1125 11.41 22.51 -16.30
CA SER A 1125 12.49 22.82 -17.23
C SER A 1125 12.42 22.07 -18.58
N TRP A 1126 11.41 21.20 -18.77
CA TRP A 1126 11.18 20.53 -20.05
C TRP A 1126 10.66 21.53 -21.11
N PRO A 1127 11.15 21.48 -22.36
CA PRO A 1127 12.07 20.49 -22.95
C PRO A 1127 13.56 20.88 -22.90
N ALA A 1128 13.94 22.04 -22.37
CA ALA A 1128 15.30 22.59 -22.55
C ALA A 1128 16.42 21.82 -21.84
N ARG A 1129 16.24 21.44 -20.56
CA ARG A 1129 17.29 20.77 -19.76
C ARG A 1129 17.31 19.25 -19.88
N TRP A 1130 16.42 18.68 -20.69
CA TRP A 1130 16.30 17.24 -20.84
C TRP A 1130 17.14 16.78 -22.03
N ARG A 1131 17.91 15.70 -21.84
CA ARG A 1131 18.79 15.13 -22.87
C ARG A 1131 18.29 13.74 -23.29
N GLY A 1132 18.64 13.33 -24.50
CA GLY A 1132 18.29 12.01 -25.04
C GLY A 1132 16.92 11.96 -25.72
N SER A 1133 16.74 10.95 -26.57
CA SER A 1133 15.51 10.80 -27.37
C SER A 1133 14.29 10.41 -26.54
N TRP A 1134 14.48 9.64 -25.46
CA TRP A 1134 13.41 9.12 -24.60
C TRP A 1134 12.56 10.21 -23.95
N PRO A 1135 13.11 11.09 -23.10
CA PRO A 1135 12.30 12.10 -22.42
C PRO A 1135 11.77 13.20 -23.34
N LEU A 1136 12.38 13.43 -24.51
CA LEU A 1136 11.97 14.48 -25.43
C LEU A 1136 10.90 14.03 -26.43
N LEU A 1137 10.94 12.77 -26.89
CA LEU A 1137 10.04 12.30 -27.96
C LEU A 1137 8.95 11.33 -27.47
N ALA A 1138 9.22 10.53 -26.43
CA ALA A 1138 8.25 9.55 -25.94
C ALA A 1138 6.91 10.16 -25.49
N PRO A 1139 6.86 11.33 -24.80
CA PRO A 1139 5.58 11.93 -24.41
C PRO A 1139 4.67 12.26 -25.61
N GLY A 1140 5.22 12.84 -26.67
CA GLY A 1140 4.46 13.16 -27.89
C GLY A 1140 3.95 11.91 -28.60
N LEU A 1141 4.79 10.88 -28.72
CA LEU A 1141 4.39 9.59 -29.32
C LEU A 1141 3.32 8.87 -28.49
N GLY A 1142 3.43 8.90 -27.17
CA GLY A 1142 2.46 8.31 -26.26
C GLY A 1142 1.07 8.97 -26.39
N VAL A 1143 1.02 10.30 -26.36
CA VAL A 1143 -0.23 11.06 -26.53
C VAL A 1143 -0.89 10.79 -27.88
N MET A 1144 -0.08 10.66 -28.95
CA MET A 1144 -0.58 10.43 -30.30
C MET A 1144 -1.20 9.03 -30.48
N LEU A 1145 -0.61 7.99 -29.87
CA LEU A 1145 -1.01 6.59 -30.08
C LEU A 1145 -2.03 6.08 -29.07
N LEU A 1146 -1.93 6.49 -27.81
CA LEU A 1146 -2.72 5.90 -26.71
C LEU A 1146 -4.23 6.08 -26.89
N ALA A 1147 -4.65 7.27 -27.32
CA ALA A 1147 -6.07 7.55 -27.55
C ALA A 1147 -6.66 6.65 -28.66
N SER A 1148 -5.87 6.35 -29.70
CA SER A 1148 -6.29 5.49 -30.80
C SER A 1148 -6.38 4.02 -30.38
N ILE A 1149 -5.40 3.50 -29.62
CA ILE A 1149 -5.41 2.13 -29.07
C ILE A 1149 -6.64 1.91 -28.17
N VAL A 1150 -6.91 2.85 -27.26
CA VAL A 1150 -8.07 2.78 -26.37
C VAL A 1150 -9.37 2.87 -27.18
N ALA A 1151 -9.41 3.70 -28.22
CA ALA A 1151 -10.57 3.81 -29.09
C ALA A 1151 -10.80 2.52 -29.92
N THR A 1152 -9.77 1.74 -30.27
CA THR A 1152 -9.93 0.42 -30.91
C THR A 1152 -10.77 -0.52 -30.03
N PHE A 1153 -10.65 -0.42 -28.70
CA PHE A 1153 -11.45 -1.23 -27.77
C PHE A 1153 -12.92 -0.78 -27.70
N THR A 1154 -13.19 0.52 -27.79
CA THR A 1154 -14.55 1.08 -27.61
C THR A 1154 -15.36 1.21 -28.91
N ASP A 1155 -14.69 1.38 -30.06
CA ASP A 1155 -15.27 1.57 -31.39
C ASP A 1155 -14.36 0.89 -32.43
N PRO A 1156 -14.44 -0.46 -32.58
CA PRO A 1156 -13.49 -1.21 -33.38
C PRO A 1156 -13.69 -0.97 -34.88
N GLN A 1157 -12.69 -0.35 -35.51
CA GLN A 1157 -12.69 -0.09 -36.96
C GLN A 1157 -11.37 -0.58 -37.57
N THR A 1158 -11.44 -1.36 -38.65
CA THR A 1158 -10.26 -1.97 -39.32
C THR A 1158 -9.20 -0.93 -39.68
N TRP A 1159 -9.59 0.26 -40.18
CA TRP A 1159 -8.63 1.31 -40.54
C TRP A 1159 -7.87 1.89 -39.34
N ARG A 1160 -8.47 1.92 -38.14
CA ARG A 1160 -7.83 2.43 -36.91
C ARG A 1160 -6.75 1.47 -36.44
N ALA A 1161 -7.05 0.17 -36.39
CA ALA A 1161 -6.08 -0.87 -36.07
C ALA A 1161 -4.91 -0.86 -37.07
N ILE A 1162 -5.20 -0.70 -38.37
CA ILE A 1162 -4.16 -0.56 -39.41
C ILE A 1162 -3.34 0.72 -39.19
N LEU A 1163 -3.98 1.86 -38.90
CA LEU A 1163 -3.29 3.13 -38.64
C LEU A 1163 -2.30 3.02 -37.47
N VAL A 1164 -2.69 2.38 -36.36
CA VAL A 1164 -1.81 2.17 -35.20
C VAL A 1164 -0.62 1.29 -35.58
N ILE A 1165 -0.85 0.18 -36.30
CA ILE A 1165 0.23 -0.71 -36.79
C ILE A 1165 1.19 0.04 -37.72
N VAL A 1166 0.67 0.86 -38.64
CA VAL A 1166 1.48 1.64 -39.58
C VAL A 1166 2.31 2.70 -38.84
N ILE A 1167 1.73 3.45 -37.91
CA ILE A 1167 2.48 4.45 -37.13
C ILE A 1167 3.54 3.77 -36.24
N ALA A 1168 3.22 2.61 -35.63
CA ALA A 1168 4.17 1.83 -34.85
C ALA A 1168 5.34 1.33 -35.72
N LEU A 1169 5.07 0.88 -36.95
CA LEU A 1169 6.10 0.48 -37.90
C LEU A 1169 6.96 1.68 -38.33
N VAL A 1170 6.36 2.83 -38.64
CA VAL A 1170 7.10 4.07 -38.94
C VAL A 1170 7.99 4.46 -37.75
N ALA A 1171 7.53 4.29 -36.51
CA ALA A 1171 8.32 4.55 -35.32
C ALA A 1171 9.50 3.57 -35.17
N ILE A 1172 9.30 2.27 -35.44
CA ILE A 1172 10.39 1.27 -35.47
C ILE A 1172 11.43 1.63 -36.53
N LEU A 1173 10.99 1.96 -37.75
CA LEU A 1173 11.87 2.31 -38.87
C LEU A 1173 12.61 3.63 -38.64
N ALA A 1174 11.92 4.67 -38.15
CA ALA A 1174 12.52 5.96 -37.83
C ALA A 1174 13.51 5.83 -36.66
N GLY A 1175 13.18 5.05 -35.63
CA GLY A 1175 14.09 4.78 -34.51
C GLY A 1175 15.33 4.00 -34.91
N ALA A 1176 15.18 3.00 -35.79
CA ALA A 1176 16.30 2.23 -36.32
C ALA A 1176 17.20 3.06 -37.26
N SER A 1177 16.62 3.86 -38.16
CA SER A 1177 17.36 4.67 -39.14
C SER A 1177 18.01 5.93 -38.55
N LEU A 1178 17.31 6.64 -37.67
CA LEU A 1178 17.81 7.88 -37.03
C LEU A 1178 18.59 7.61 -35.74
N LYS A 1179 18.75 6.34 -35.35
CA LYS A 1179 19.39 5.90 -34.11
C LYS A 1179 18.75 6.57 -32.87
N LEU A 1180 17.43 6.46 -32.75
CA LEU A 1180 16.66 7.01 -31.62
C LEU A 1180 15.95 5.89 -30.86
N ALA A 1181 16.26 5.71 -29.57
CA ALA A 1181 15.64 4.69 -28.72
C ALA A 1181 14.12 4.88 -28.53
N ALA A 1182 13.65 6.13 -28.41
CA ALA A 1182 12.24 6.45 -28.12
C ALA A 1182 11.23 5.92 -29.15
N PRO A 1183 11.33 6.31 -30.44
CA PRO A 1183 10.44 5.78 -31.46
C PRO A 1183 10.60 4.26 -31.66
N PHE A 1184 11.82 3.72 -31.52
CA PHE A 1184 12.07 2.28 -31.70
C PHE A 1184 11.33 1.42 -30.66
N LEU A 1185 11.54 1.67 -29.35
CA LEU A 1185 10.92 0.86 -28.31
C LEU A 1185 9.40 1.08 -28.24
N MET A 1186 8.93 2.31 -28.43
CA MET A 1186 7.49 2.59 -28.44
C MET A 1186 6.79 1.80 -29.54
N GLY A 1187 7.35 1.74 -30.75
CA GLY A 1187 6.76 0.93 -31.81
C GLY A 1187 6.80 -0.58 -31.51
N VAL A 1188 7.90 -1.10 -30.94
CA VAL A 1188 8.00 -2.53 -30.54
C VAL A 1188 6.98 -2.90 -29.46
N VAL A 1189 6.67 -2.01 -28.52
CA VAL A 1189 5.70 -2.25 -27.45
C VAL A 1189 4.26 -2.10 -27.94
N VAL A 1190 3.99 -1.14 -28.82
CA VAL A 1190 2.63 -0.85 -29.30
C VAL A 1190 2.07 -2.00 -30.14
N LEU A 1191 2.89 -2.68 -30.96
CA LEU A 1191 2.44 -3.79 -31.80
C LEU A 1191 1.77 -4.96 -31.03
N PRO A 1192 2.41 -5.58 -30.01
CA PRO A 1192 1.77 -6.67 -29.25
C PRO A 1192 0.57 -6.18 -28.43
N VAL A 1193 0.61 -4.94 -27.93
CA VAL A 1193 -0.52 -4.36 -27.17
C VAL A 1193 -1.75 -4.20 -28.07
N GLU A 1194 -1.58 -3.64 -29.27
CA GLU A 1194 -2.67 -3.49 -30.24
C GLU A 1194 -3.22 -4.87 -30.63
N ASN A 1195 -2.35 -5.85 -30.91
CA ASN A 1195 -2.78 -7.20 -31.26
C ASN A 1195 -3.61 -7.84 -30.14
N PHE A 1196 -3.21 -7.68 -28.88
CA PHE A 1196 -3.98 -8.16 -27.74
C PHE A 1196 -5.39 -7.54 -27.71
N PHE A 1197 -5.50 -6.22 -27.88
CA PHE A 1197 -6.79 -5.54 -27.91
C PHE A 1197 -7.67 -6.02 -29.07
N VAL A 1198 -7.09 -6.23 -30.27
CA VAL A 1198 -7.82 -6.78 -31.41
C VAL A 1198 -8.36 -8.19 -31.12
N PHE A 1199 -7.60 -9.05 -30.45
CA PHE A 1199 -8.06 -10.39 -30.06
C PHE A 1199 -9.16 -10.36 -29.00
N VAL A 1200 -9.02 -9.50 -28.00
CA VAL A 1200 -10.01 -9.36 -26.91
C VAL A 1200 -11.36 -8.89 -27.45
N VAL A 1201 -11.37 -8.06 -28.49
CA VAL A 1201 -12.61 -7.49 -29.06
C VAL A 1201 -13.43 -8.49 -29.91
N GLN A 1202 -12.98 -9.75 -30.02
CA GLN A 1202 -13.56 -10.82 -30.86
C GLN A 1202 -13.60 -10.43 -32.36
N ILE A 1203 -12.76 -11.10 -33.14
CA ILE A 1203 -12.76 -11.03 -34.61
C ILE A 1203 -14.19 -11.30 -35.12
N GLY A 1204 -14.79 -10.33 -35.82
CA GLY A 1204 -16.16 -10.44 -36.37
C GLY A 1204 -17.19 -9.39 -35.95
N ARG A 1205 -16.88 -8.44 -35.04
CA ARG A 1205 -17.81 -7.34 -34.65
C ARG A 1205 -17.51 -5.96 -35.26
N GLY A 1206 -16.47 -5.85 -36.10
CA GLY A 1206 -16.05 -4.58 -36.72
C GLY A 1206 -14.65 -4.59 -37.33
N ILE A 1207 -13.83 -5.59 -36.97
CA ILE A 1207 -12.51 -5.84 -37.58
C ILE A 1207 -12.65 -7.01 -38.56
N GLU A 1208 -12.39 -6.73 -39.83
CA GLU A 1208 -12.35 -7.74 -40.89
C GLU A 1208 -11.10 -8.62 -40.72
N SER A 1209 -11.30 -9.94 -40.63
CA SER A 1209 -10.21 -10.90 -40.36
C SER A 1209 -9.15 -10.86 -41.46
N MET A 1210 -9.58 -10.88 -42.72
CA MET A 1210 -8.70 -11.03 -43.89
C MET A 1210 -7.71 -9.87 -44.06
N PRO A 1211 -8.12 -8.59 -44.10
CA PRO A 1211 -7.16 -7.48 -44.20
C PRO A 1211 -6.19 -7.43 -43.01
N TRP A 1212 -6.67 -7.77 -41.81
CA TRP A 1212 -5.86 -7.66 -40.59
C TRP A 1212 -4.76 -8.72 -40.50
N TRP A 1213 -5.08 -10.01 -40.64
CA TRP A 1213 -4.03 -11.05 -40.48
C TRP A 1213 -2.97 -10.98 -41.60
N ILE A 1214 -3.35 -10.52 -42.82
CA ILE A 1214 -2.41 -10.27 -43.91
C ILE A 1214 -1.41 -9.18 -43.52
N THR A 1215 -1.88 -8.06 -42.93
CA THR A 1215 -0.96 -7.01 -42.47
C THR A 1215 0.01 -7.52 -41.41
N LEU A 1216 -0.45 -8.38 -40.50
CA LEU A 1216 0.38 -8.97 -39.45
C LEU A 1216 1.42 -9.96 -40.01
N ALA A 1217 1.02 -10.81 -40.97
CA ALA A 1217 1.90 -11.73 -41.68
C ALA A 1217 2.98 -10.98 -42.48
N VAL A 1218 2.59 -9.93 -43.22
CA VAL A 1218 3.51 -9.11 -44.00
C VAL A 1218 4.51 -8.40 -43.09
N VAL A 1219 4.05 -7.79 -41.99
CA VAL A 1219 4.95 -7.15 -41.01
C VAL A 1219 5.88 -8.18 -40.38
N GLY A 1220 5.38 -9.34 -39.94
CA GLY A 1220 6.18 -10.42 -39.37
C GLY A 1220 7.25 -10.95 -40.34
N ALA A 1221 6.89 -11.16 -41.61
CA ALA A 1221 7.80 -11.59 -42.65
C ALA A 1221 8.88 -10.54 -42.95
N VAL A 1222 8.51 -9.26 -43.05
CA VAL A 1222 9.46 -8.15 -43.26
C VAL A 1222 10.46 -8.08 -42.10
N LEU A 1223 10.01 -8.20 -40.85
CA LEU A 1223 10.90 -8.19 -39.68
C LEU A 1223 11.86 -9.40 -39.66
N LEU A 1224 11.40 -10.59 -40.04
CA LEU A 1224 12.24 -11.79 -40.19
C LEU A 1224 13.28 -11.62 -41.30
N ILE A 1225 12.89 -11.12 -42.48
CA ILE A 1225 13.80 -10.87 -43.60
C ILE A 1225 14.87 -9.86 -43.19
N ILE A 1226 14.49 -8.78 -42.50
CA ILE A 1226 15.41 -7.78 -41.99
C ILE A 1226 16.37 -8.43 -40.98
N ALA A 1227 15.88 -9.24 -40.03
CA ALA A 1227 16.71 -9.91 -39.03
C ALA A 1227 17.75 -10.85 -39.65
N VAL A 1228 17.35 -11.68 -40.62
CA VAL A 1228 18.24 -12.59 -41.36
C VAL A 1228 19.27 -11.80 -42.19
N THR A 1229 18.84 -10.71 -42.82
CA THR A 1229 19.73 -9.84 -43.61
C THR A 1229 20.76 -9.14 -42.72
N TYR A 1230 20.37 -8.74 -41.50
CA TYR A 1230 21.28 -8.20 -40.50
C TYR A 1230 22.29 -9.24 -40.01
N GLU A 1231 21.87 -10.47 -39.72
CA GLU A 1231 22.77 -11.57 -39.33
C GLU A 1231 23.80 -11.87 -40.41
N ARG A 1232 23.37 -11.86 -41.68
CA ARG A 1232 24.25 -12.09 -42.84
C ARG A 1232 25.24 -10.95 -43.07
N ARG A 1233 24.83 -9.69 -42.84
CA ARG A 1233 25.69 -8.49 -43.04
C ARG A 1233 26.65 -8.23 -41.88
N ALA A 1234 26.34 -8.74 -40.68
CA ALA A 1234 27.19 -8.59 -39.50
C ALA A 1234 28.32 -9.65 -39.41
N GLY A 1235 28.50 -10.46 -40.47
CA GLY A 1235 29.66 -11.33 -40.62
C GLY A 1235 30.94 -10.52 -40.70
N GLU A 1236 31.71 -10.58 -39.60
CA GLU A 1236 33.05 -10.02 -39.38
C GLU A 1236 33.10 -8.49 -39.17
N GLU A 1237 33.54 -8.10 -37.96
CA GLU A 1237 33.95 -6.74 -37.54
C GLU A 1237 32.88 -5.70 -37.16
N SER A 1238 32.25 -5.87 -35.99
CA SER A 1238 32.14 -4.88 -34.89
C SER A 1238 30.95 -5.18 -33.96
N SER A 1239 31.21 -5.31 -32.64
CA SER A 1239 30.16 -5.67 -31.69
C SER A 1239 29.14 -4.53 -31.50
N ILE A 1240 27.87 -4.84 -31.71
CA ILE A 1240 26.71 -3.94 -31.60
C ILE A 1240 26.48 -3.44 -30.17
N ALA A 1241 27.13 -4.02 -29.15
CA ALA A 1241 27.16 -3.48 -27.80
C ALA A 1241 27.77 -2.06 -27.72
N ALA A 1242 28.67 -1.72 -28.66
CA ALA A 1242 29.14 -0.35 -28.83
C ALA A 1242 28.05 0.57 -29.42
N ARG A 1243 27.22 0.06 -30.34
CA ARG A 1243 26.18 0.82 -31.05
C ARG A 1243 24.87 0.99 -30.26
N LEU A 1244 24.57 0.10 -29.31
CA LEU A 1244 23.46 0.27 -28.36
C LEU A 1244 23.79 1.31 -27.28
N ARG A 1245 25.08 1.50 -26.96
CA ARG A 1245 25.54 2.60 -26.12
C ARG A 1245 25.39 3.97 -26.81
N ASP A 1246 25.39 3.99 -28.15
CA ASP A 1246 25.09 5.20 -28.95
C ASP A 1246 23.57 5.49 -29.08
N LEU A 1247 22.69 4.55 -28.71
CA LEU A 1247 21.23 4.71 -28.80
C LEU A 1247 20.59 5.26 -27.52
N ALA A 1248 21.25 5.08 -26.38
CA ALA A 1248 20.86 5.62 -25.07
C ALA A 1248 21.29 7.09 -24.95
#